data_AF-A0A177Q889-F1
#
_entry.id   AF-A0A177Q889-F1
#
_cell.length_a   1.000
_cell.length_b   1.000
_cell.length_c   1.000
_cell.angle_alpha   90.00
_cell.angle_beta   90.00
_cell.angle_gamma   90.00
#
_symmetry.space_group_name_H-M   'P 1'
#
loop_
_entity.id
_entity.type
_entity.pdbx_description
1 polymer ?
#
loop_
_entity_poly.entity_id
_entity_poly.type
_entity_poly.pdbx_seq_one_letter_code
_entity_poly.pdbx_strand_id
1 'polypeptide(L)'
;MTRRRIFDRLAQIVITMGGIAVILSIIGIFIFLVKEVTPLFFPPQGTQTSQLTGTSPPGALPQSSLVGMDEYQEIIYQLTAGSNHQIRFFNARSGTPIAHDLPSGLAQIPITSVARAVGSGNQFAFGTDDGRIIPVTIEFAAGFEEEARQIVPTITLGPPVQLTLTKERIVRLAYQPTERGRLAVALTDQGRLWYAGTPFATSPAPLTGHGAEPVTALIFDSRGETLSIGTAGGNLYHYDVREGAQPSLIETISVAPAGTSVTALSYLIGDRSLAIGTSAGDVSVWMPVRQAQESSITRFRLIHQFDAHPSPVTGISPSLRDKGFITGDAQGNLFVHYATSAQTLLKLQGNHQAIRTLTFSPKADGAVALTDQGALLTYAIHNPHPETTLATLFKPVWYEGYEGPEHVWQSSSGADDFEAKFGLLPLIFGTLKGTLYAMLVAVPLAILGAIYTSMFMHPDLRAKIKPTIEIMAALPTVILGFLAGLWLAPLLERIFPALIAMTVAVPVSVAVTAILWQYIPASIIRRLRPGMESFVLIPIIIGAAWICLGLNQPIESFLFGSDYKTWFATNWGLRYDQRNALVVGFAMGFAIVPIIFSISEEALSNVPRHLIAGSLALGATRWQTLVKLVLVSASPGIFSALMIGFGRAIGETMIVLMATGNTPIMDWSLFNGFRTLSANIAVEIPEAPHGGTLYRTLFLAAVLLFAFTFLINTVAEVIRQRLRTKYSQY
;
A
#
# COMPACT_ATOMS: atom_id res chain seq x y z
N MET A 1 -54.63 -24.36 -31.23
CA MET A 1 -53.97 -24.55 -29.90
C MET A 1 -52.48 -24.86 -29.96
N THR A 2 -51.92 -25.27 -31.11
CA THR A 2 -50.52 -25.73 -31.28
C THR A 2 -49.47 -24.61 -31.28
N ARG A 3 -49.75 -23.44 -31.88
CA ARG A 3 -48.80 -22.32 -32.00
C ARG A 3 -48.42 -21.68 -30.66
N ARG A 4 -49.38 -21.51 -29.75
CA ARG A 4 -49.16 -20.91 -28.41
C ARG A 4 -48.26 -21.78 -27.53
N ARG A 5 -48.43 -23.11 -27.56
CA ARG A 5 -47.58 -24.06 -26.83
C ARG A 5 -46.14 -24.09 -27.35
N ILE A 6 -45.94 -23.89 -28.65
CA ILE A 6 -44.60 -23.79 -29.26
C ILE A 6 -43.92 -22.50 -28.79
N PHE A 7 -44.61 -21.36 -28.83
CA PHE A 7 -44.07 -20.09 -28.32
C PHE A 7 -43.76 -20.15 -26.83
N ASP A 8 -44.62 -20.77 -26.03
CA ASP A 8 -44.42 -20.93 -24.58
C ASP A 8 -43.18 -21.79 -24.27
N ARG A 9 -43.01 -22.90 -24.99
CA ARG A 9 -41.79 -23.74 -24.89
C ARG A 9 -40.53 -23.01 -25.35
N LEU A 10 -40.60 -22.28 -26.47
CA LEU A 10 -39.48 -21.48 -26.96
C LEU A 10 -39.09 -20.40 -25.94
N ALA A 11 -40.07 -19.70 -25.37
CA ALA A 11 -39.82 -18.70 -24.33
C ALA A 11 -39.17 -19.33 -23.09
N GLN A 12 -39.68 -20.47 -22.61
CA GLN A 12 -39.08 -21.18 -21.49
C GLN A 12 -37.62 -21.60 -21.77
N ILE A 13 -37.34 -22.13 -22.97
CA ILE A 13 -35.98 -22.50 -23.37
C ILE A 13 -35.08 -21.27 -23.41
N VAL A 14 -35.52 -20.17 -24.02
CA VAL A 14 -34.74 -18.92 -24.10
C VAL A 14 -34.46 -18.35 -22.71
N ILE A 15 -35.45 -18.31 -21.82
CA ILE A 15 -35.28 -17.81 -20.44
C ILE A 15 -34.32 -18.71 -19.66
N THR A 16 -34.47 -20.04 -19.78
CA THR A 16 -33.63 -21.00 -19.06
C THR A 16 -32.19 -20.97 -19.58
N MET A 17 -31.99 -20.97 -20.91
CA MET A 17 -30.66 -20.83 -21.51
C MET A 17 -30.03 -19.48 -21.16
N GLY A 18 -30.80 -18.39 -21.18
CA GLY A 18 -30.33 -17.07 -20.75
C GLY A 18 -29.88 -17.06 -19.30
N GLY A 19 -30.67 -17.65 -18.40
CA GLY A 19 -30.32 -17.79 -16.99
C GLY A 19 -29.04 -18.62 -16.77
N ILE A 20 -28.93 -19.77 -17.43
CA ILE A 20 -27.72 -20.61 -17.39
C ILE A 20 -26.52 -19.85 -17.94
N ALA A 21 -26.67 -19.14 -19.06
CA ALA A 21 -25.59 -18.35 -19.65
C ALA A 21 -25.10 -17.24 -18.71
N VAL A 22 -26.01 -16.54 -18.01
CA VAL A 22 -25.62 -15.54 -16.99
C VAL A 22 -24.82 -16.18 -15.86
N ILE A 23 -25.26 -17.33 -15.34
CA ILE A 23 -24.53 -18.05 -14.28
C ILE A 23 -23.15 -18.48 -14.77
N LEU A 24 -23.06 -19.06 -15.97
CA LEU A 24 -21.78 -19.46 -16.57
C LEU A 24 -20.84 -18.26 -16.80
N SER A 25 -21.38 -17.11 -17.23
CA SER A 25 -20.60 -15.88 -17.36
C SER A 25 -20.07 -15.38 -16.02
N ILE A 26 -20.89 -15.38 -14.97
CA ILE A 26 -20.46 -14.97 -13.61
C ILE A 26 -19.36 -15.92 -13.08
N ILE A 27 -19.54 -17.23 -13.25
CA ILE A 27 -18.54 -18.22 -12.88
C ILE A 27 -17.26 -18.04 -13.70
N GLY A 28 -17.37 -17.80 -15.00
CA GLY A 28 -16.24 -17.55 -15.90
C GLY A 28 -15.44 -16.31 -15.49
N ILE A 29 -16.13 -15.21 -15.16
CA ILE A 29 -15.50 -13.99 -14.62
C ILE A 29 -14.79 -14.32 -13.30
N PHE A 30 -15.43 -15.03 -12.38
CA PHE A 30 -14.80 -15.40 -11.11
C PHE A 30 -13.55 -16.27 -11.31
N ILE A 31 -13.60 -17.28 -12.19
CA ILE A 31 -12.44 -18.11 -12.54
C ILE A 31 -11.32 -17.26 -13.12
N PHE A 32 -11.64 -16.31 -14.01
CA PHE A 32 -10.66 -15.39 -14.58
C PHE A 32 -10.01 -14.52 -13.51
N LEU A 33 -10.80 -13.92 -12.61
CA LEU A 33 -10.27 -13.11 -11.51
C LEU A 33 -9.35 -13.94 -10.60
N VAL A 34 -9.77 -15.15 -10.21
CA VAL A 34 -8.94 -16.05 -9.39
C VAL A 34 -7.66 -16.44 -10.11
N LYS A 35 -7.74 -16.75 -11.42
CA LYS A 35 -6.56 -17.08 -12.24
C LYS A 35 -5.53 -15.94 -12.21
N GLU A 36 -5.94 -14.69 -12.38
CA GLU A 36 -5.02 -13.55 -12.34
C GLU A 36 -4.41 -13.28 -10.95
N VAL A 37 -5.11 -13.68 -9.89
CA VAL A 37 -4.65 -13.52 -8.51
C VAL A 37 -3.71 -14.63 -8.07
N THR A 38 -3.93 -15.87 -8.49
CA THR A 38 -3.16 -17.03 -8.00
C THR A 38 -1.63 -16.89 -8.03
N PRO A 39 -0.99 -16.26 -9.04
CA PRO A 39 0.47 -16.15 -9.08
C PRO A 39 1.06 -15.29 -7.96
N LEU A 40 0.28 -14.42 -7.31
CA LEU A 40 0.74 -13.64 -6.14
C LEU A 40 1.16 -14.54 -4.97
N PHE A 41 0.65 -15.76 -4.91
CA PHE A 41 0.88 -16.70 -3.82
C PHE A 41 1.81 -17.86 -4.21
N PHE A 42 2.40 -17.82 -5.40
CA PHE A 42 3.38 -18.82 -5.78
C PHE A 42 4.68 -18.62 -5.01
N PRO A 43 5.28 -19.69 -4.47
CA PRO A 43 6.53 -19.57 -3.74
C PRO A 43 7.64 -19.12 -4.70
N PRO A 44 8.60 -18.34 -4.21
CA PRO A 44 9.79 -17.99 -4.98
C PRO A 44 10.59 -19.26 -5.31
N GLN A 45 11.25 -19.25 -6.46
CA GLN A 45 12.07 -20.36 -6.92
C GLN A 45 13.50 -19.87 -7.07
N GLY A 46 14.46 -20.74 -6.79
CA GLY A 46 15.84 -20.48 -7.17
C GLY A 46 16.62 -21.77 -7.25
N THR A 47 17.58 -21.78 -8.16
CA THR A 47 18.41 -22.95 -8.45
C THR A 47 19.82 -22.49 -8.72
N GLN A 48 20.80 -23.21 -8.20
CA GLN A 48 22.18 -23.04 -8.61
C GLN A 48 22.33 -23.49 -10.06
N THR A 49 22.82 -22.62 -10.94
CA THR A 49 22.89 -22.86 -12.39
C THR A 49 24.27 -23.31 -12.83
N SER A 50 25.34 -22.73 -12.28
CA SER A 50 26.71 -23.15 -12.59
C SER A 50 27.64 -23.03 -11.36
N GLN A 51 28.70 -23.84 -11.38
CA GLN A 51 29.83 -23.73 -10.45
C GLN A 51 31.10 -23.66 -11.30
N LEU A 52 31.82 -22.55 -11.19
CA LEU A 52 33.06 -22.32 -11.91
C LEU A 52 34.22 -22.40 -10.94
N THR A 53 35.24 -23.19 -11.27
CA THR A 53 36.44 -23.29 -10.44
C THR A 53 37.37 -22.12 -10.79
N GLY A 54 37.32 -21.06 -10.00
CA GLY A 54 38.26 -19.95 -10.08
C GLY A 54 39.58 -20.28 -9.35
N THR A 55 40.57 -19.40 -9.49
CA THR A 55 41.78 -19.47 -8.66
C THR A 55 41.45 -19.01 -7.25
N SER A 56 41.98 -19.71 -6.24
CA SER A 56 41.72 -19.39 -4.84
C SER A 56 42.08 -17.93 -4.53
N PRO A 57 41.17 -17.16 -3.90
CA PRO A 57 41.46 -15.80 -3.47
C PRO A 57 42.56 -15.82 -2.41
N PRO A 58 43.46 -14.82 -2.36
CA PRO A 58 44.54 -14.79 -1.38
C PRO A 58 43.97 -14.83 0.04
N GLY A 59 44.63 -15.62 0.88
CA GLY A 59 44.23 -15.85 2.26
C GLY A 59 44.56 -14.65 3.12
N ALA A 60 43.54 -13.91 3.56
CA ALA A 60 43.58 -13.13 4.81
C ALA A 60 42.23 -12.48 5.18
N LEU A 61 41.41 -11.94 4.24
CA LEU A 61 40.29 -11.05 4.60
C LEU A 61 39.04 -11.15 3.67
N PRO A 62 37.80 -11.13 4.18
CA PRO A 62 36.58 -11.19 3.37
C PRO A 62 36.47 -10.08 2.31
N GLN A 63 36.80 -8.83 2.68
CA GLN A 63 36.76 -7.66 1.79
C GLN A 63 37.96 -7.54 0.84
N SER A 64 38.85 -8.53 0.79
CA SER A 64 39.94 -8.54 -0.18
C SER A 64 39.50 -9.10 -1.53
N SER A 65 38.26 -9.59 -1.65
CA SER A 65 37.69 -10.05 -2.91
C SER A 65 36.23 -9.64 -3.02
N LEU A 66 35.83 -9.20 -4.21
CA LEU A 66 34.45 -8.92 -4.56
C LEU A 66 34.10 -9.65 -5.84
N VAL A 67 32.85 -10.02 -5.98
CA VAL A 67 32.30 -10.59 -7.21
C VAL A 67 31.13 -9.75 -7.66
N GLY A 68 30.84 -9.69 -8.94
CA GLY A 68 29.57 -9.18 -9.42
C GLY A 68 29.25 -9.69 -10.81
N MET A 69 28.12 -9.26 -11.33
CA MET A 69 27.63 -9.68 -12.63
C MET A 69 26.99 -8.52 -13.35
N ASP A 70 26.92 -8.61 -14.68
CA ASP A 70 26.22 -7.63 -15.50
C ASP A 70 24.69 -7.79 -15.43
N GLU A 71 23.97 -6.82 -15.99
CA GLU A 71 22.50 -6.75 -15.99
C GLU A 71 21.80 -7.87 -16.78
N TYR A 72 22.52 -8.60 -17.65
CA TYR A 72 22.00 -9.70 -18.47
C TYR A 72 22.48 -11.08 -18.00
N GLN A 73 23.24 -11.13 -16.91
CA GLN A 73 23.81 -12.37 -16.36
C GLN A 73 24.67 -13.15 -17.39
N GLU A 74 25.39 -12.44 -18.24
CA GLU A 74 26.29 -13.01 -19.26
C GLU A 74 27.77 -12.93 -18.85
N ILE A 75 28.14 -11.92 -18.06
CA ILE A 75 29.51 -11.66 -17.62
C ILE A 75 29.54 -11.56 -16.10
N ILE A 76 30.41 -12.36 -15.50
CA ILE A 76 30.78 -12.29 -14.08
C ILE A 76 32.14 -11.62 -14.00
N TYR A 77 32.28 -10.65 -13.12
CA TYR A 77 33.56 -10.05 -12.80
C TYR A 77 33.98 -10.41 -11.38
N GLN A 78 35.27 -10.70 -11.22
CA GLN A 78 35.90 -10.99 -9.95
C GLN A 78 37.00 -9.96 -9.71
N LEU A 79 36.91 -9.24 -8.59
CA LEU A 79 37.90 -8.31 -8.10
C LEU A 79 38.65 -8.99 -6.95
N THR A 80 39.97 -9.07 -7.04
CA THR A 80 40.80 -9.73 -6.02
C THR A 80 42.00 -8.87 -5.68
N ALA A 81 42.16 -8.55 -4.40
CA ALA A 81 43.35 -7.92 -3.85
C ALA A 81 44.54 -8.86 -3.98
N GLY A 82 45.71 -8.35 -4.35
CA GLY A 82 46.93 -9.14 -4.54
C GLY A 82 47.83 -8.57 -5.63
N SER A 83 48.97 -9.23 -5.86
CA SER A 83 50.00 -8.80 -6.81
C SER A 83 49.77 -9.27 -8.25
N ASN A 84 48.98 -10.34 -8.48
CA ASN A 84 48.79 -10.93 -9.81
C ASN A 84 47.28 -11.02 -10.19
N HIS A 85 46.86 -10.23 -11.20
CA HIS A 85 45.54 -10.24 -11.88
C HIS A 85 44.32 -9.79 -11.05
N GLN A 86 44.18 -8.49 -10.84
CA GLN A 86 43.26 -7.89 -9.88
C GLN A 86 41.78 -7.82 -10.33
N ILE A 87 41.52 -7.83 -11.64
CA ILE A 87 40.18 -7.85 -12.23
C ILE A 87 40.14 -8.96 -13.27
N ARG A 88 39.17 -9.87 -13.16
CA ARG A 88 38.95 -10.94 -14.13
C ARG A 88 37.50 -10.97 -14.54
N PHE A 89 37.27 -11.28 -15.81
CA PHE A 89 35.95 -11.46 -16.37
C PHE A 89 35.76 -12.91 -16.79
N PHE A 90 34.58 -13.46 -16.57
CA PHE A 90 34.19 -14.81 -16.93
C PHE A 90 32.84 -14.75 -17.63
N ASN A 91 32.66 -15.58 -18.65
CA ASN A 91 31.32 -15.80 -19.17
C ASN A 91 30.50 -16.59 -18.13
N ALA A 92 29.31 -16.11 -17.78
CA ALA A 92 28.49 -16.68 -16.72
C ALA A 92 27.96 -18.09 -17.04
N ARG A 93 27.74 -18.39 -18.33
CA ARG A 93 27.21 -19.69 -18.79
C ARG A 93 28.31 -20.70 -19.04
N SER A 94 29.32 -20.34 -19.82
CA SER A 94 30.41 -21.26 -20.20
C SER A 94 31.54 -21.33 -19.18
N GLY A 95 31.65 -20.34 -18.31
CA GLY A 95 32.77 -20.23 -17.36
C GLY A 95 34.11 -19.84 -17.98
N THR A 96 34.14 -19.60 -19.29
CA THR A 96 35.38 -19.29 -19.99
C THR A 96 35.88 -17.90 -19.58
N PRO A 97 37.17 -17.74 -19.22
CA PRO A 97 37.73 -16.44 -18.92
C PRO A 97 37.69 -15.55 -20.17
N ILE A 98 37.27 -14.31 -20.00
CA ILE A 98 37.27 -13.29 -21.05
C ILE A 98 38.57 -12.52 -20.90
N ALA A 99 39.45 -12.63 -21.91
CA ALA A 99 40.70 -11.88 -21.93
C ALA A 99 40.40 -10.38 -22.05
N HIS A 100 41.01 -9.59 -21.17
CA HIS A 100 40.90 -8.14 -21.20
C HIS A 100 42.20 -7.53 -20.70
N ASP A 101 42.68 -6.50 -21.38
CA ASP A 101 43.91 -5.82 -20.99
C ASP A 101 43.65 -4.96 -19.76
N LEU A 102 44.34 -5.27 -18.66
CA LEU A 102 44.29 -4.45 -17.46
C LEU A 102 44.98 -3.11 -17.73
N PRO A 103 44.41 -1.98 -17.27
CA PRO A 103 45.08 -0.70 -17.36
C PRO A 103 46.47 -0.76 -16.71
N SER A 104 47.49 -0.21 -17.38
CA SER A 104 48.91 -0.31 -16.98
C SER A 104 49.19 0.20 -15.56
N GLY A 105 48.36 1.11 -15.02
CA GLY A 105 48.48 1.64 -13.66
C GLY A 105 48.20 0.65 -12.53
N LEU A 106 47.54 -0.50 -12.79
CA LEU A 106 47.23 -1.51 -11.77
C LEU A 106 48.31 -2.59 -11.62
N ALA A 107 49.07 -2.87 -12.68
CA ALA A 107 49.93 -4.04 -12.78
C ALA A 107 51.12 -4.07 -11.80
N GLN A 108 51.43 -2.97 -11.11
CA GLN A 108 52.56 -2.87 -10.18
C GLN A 108 52.19 -2.42 -8.75
N ILE A 109 50.91 -2.24 -8.45
CA ILE A 109 50.48 -1.75 -7.13
C ILE A 109 49.88 -2.90 -6.32
N PRO A 110 50.45 -3.25 -5.16
CA PRO A 110 49.89 -4.29 -4.29
C PRO A 110 48.58 -3.80 -3.64
N ILE A 111 47.47 -4.39 -4.06
CA ILE A 111 46.14 -4.14 -3.47
C ILE A 111 45.95 -5.02 -2.25
N THR A 112 45.41 -4.44 -1.18
CA THR A 112 45.16 -5.11 0.09
C THR A 112 43.67 -5.24 0.44
N SER A 113 42.82 -4.33 -0.04
CA SER A 113 41.38 -4.33 0.20
C SER A 113 40.58 -3.83 -1.01
N VAL A 114 39.32 -4.26 -1.14
CA VAL A 114 38.39 -3.80 -2.18
C VAL A 114 37.09 -3.34 -1.53
N ALA A 115 36.57 -2.19 -1.96
CA ALA A 115 35.28 -1.65 -1.55
C ALA A 115 34.36 -1.44 -2.76
N ARG A 116 33.06 -1.71 -2.58
CA ARG A 116 31.99 -1.36 -3.53
C ARG A 116 31.22 -0.17 -2.97
N ALA A 117 30.89 0.79 -3.83
CA ALA A 117 30.00 1.89 -3.50
C ALA A 117 28.54 1.40 -3.34
N VAL A 118 27.80 2.01 -2.43
CA VAL A 118 26.36 1.75 -2.28
C VAL A 118 25.60 2.47 -3.40
N GLY A 119 24.55 1.81 -3.92
CA GLY A 119 23.78 2.31 -5.06
C GLY A 119 24.31 1.78 -6.38
N SER A 120 24.95 2.61 -7.20
CA SER A 120 25.38 2.20 -8.55
C SER A 120 26.40 1.05 -8.47
N GLY A 121 25.98 -0.16 -8.87
CA GLY A 121 26.74 -1.41 -8.66
C GLY A 121 28.08 -1.54 -9.42
N ASN A 122 28.50 -0.45 -10.08
CA ASN A 122 29.60 -0.40 -11.04
C ASN A 122 30.80 0.43 -10.54
N GLN A 123 30.73 0.98 -9.33
CA GLN A 123 31.77 1.83 -8.75
C GLN A 123 32.44 1.16 -7.55
N PHE A 124 33.78 1.17 -7.57
CA PHE A 124 34.63 0.47 -6.62
C PHE A 124 35.82 1.33 -6.21
N ALA A 125 36.52 0.90 -5.17
CA ALA A 125 37.84 1.41 -4.85
C ALA A 125 38.76 0.29 -4.34
N PHE A 126 40.03 0.38 -4.71
CA PHE A 126 41.10 -0.46 -4.22
C PHE A 126 41.92 0.27 -3.16
N GLY A 127 42.18 -0.39 -2.04
CA GLY A 127 43.12 0.07 -1.03
C GLY A 127 44.48 -0.60 -1.21
N THR A 128 45.55 0.16 -1.02
CA THR A 128 46.93 -0.31 -1.20
C THR A 128 47.64 -0.53 0.13
N ASP A 129 48.82 -1.15 0.08
CA ASP A 129 49.71 -1.31 1.23
C ASP A 129 50.34 -0.01 1.74
N ASP A 130 50.43 1.01 0.89
CA ASP A 130 50.98 2.33 1.21
C ASP A 130 49.93 3.40 1.53
N GLY A 131 48.69 2.97 1.78
CA GLY A 131 47.64 3.86 2.28
C GLY A 131 46.96 4.73 1.23
N ARG A 132 47.08 4.36 -0.05
CA ARG A 132 46.38 5.01 -1.16
C ARG A 132 45.07 4.29 -1.48
N ILE A 133 44.11 5.04 -2.01
CA ILE A 133 42.90 4.52 -2.61
C ILE A 133 42.92 4.76 -4.12
N ILE A 134 42.51 3.78 -4.90
CA ILE A 134 42.40 3.86 -6.36
C ILE A 134 40.95 3.59 -6.74
N PRO A 135 40.17 4.62 -7.10
CA PRO A 135 38.81 4.45 -7.57
C PRO A 135 38.78 3.71 -8.91
N VAL A 136 37.85 2.78 -9.05
CA VAL A 136 37.69 1.94 -10.24
C VAL A 136 36.22 1.89 -10.63
N THR A 137 35.92 2.17 -11.90
CA THR A 137 34.58 2.02 -12.47
C THR A 137 34.60 0.91 -13.51
N ILE A 138 33.60 0.02 -13.47
CA ILE A 138 33.42 -1.05 -14.45
C ILE A 138 32.11 -0.81 -15.18
N GLU A 139 32.18 -0.52 -16.47
CA GLU A 139 30.99 -0.31 -17.31
C GLU A 139 30.84 -1.46 -18.31
N PHE A 140 29.60 -1.82 -18.62
CA PHE A 140 29.29 -2.86 -19.58
C PHE A 140 28.64 -2.21 -20.80
N ALA A 141 29.36 -2.12 -21.91
CA ALA A 141 28.84 -1.58 -23.15
C ALA A 141 28.37 -2.71 -24.07
N ALA A 142 27.19 -2.57 -24.67
CA ALA A 142 26.75 -3.48 -25.72
C ALA A 142 27.41 -3.09 -27.05
N GLY A 143 28.35 -3.89 -27.52
CA GLY A 143 28.89 -3.86 -28.87
C GLY A 143 28.10 -4.77 -29.82
N PHE A 144 28.21 -4.51 -31.11
CA PHE A 144 27.68 -5.38 -32.17
C PHE A 144 28.84 -5.75 -33.09
N GLU A 145 29.25 -7.03 -33.08
CA GLU A 145 30.16 -7.61 -34.07
C GLU A 145 29.40 -8.66 -34.87
N GLU A 146 29.51 -8.62 -36.20
CA GLU A 146 28.91 -9.63 -37.10
C GLU A 146 27.42 -9.92 -36.85
N GLU A 147 26.61 -8.88 -36.63
CA GLU A 147 25.16 -8.97 -36.29
C GLU A 147 24.81 -9.64 -34.95
N ALA A 148 25.81 -10.05 -34.15
CA ALA A 148 25.62 -10.57 -32.80
C ALA A 148 25.88 -9.48 -31.75
N ARG A 149 24.99 -9.37 -30.77
CA ARG A 149 25.16 -8.50 -29.61
C ARG A 149 26.21 -9.12 -28.69
N GLN A 150 27.26 -8.37 -28.34
CA GLN A 150 28.28 -8.77 -27.38
C GLN A 150 28.43 -7.69 -26.31
N ILE A 151 28.49 -8.09 -25.04
CA ILE A 151 28.75 -7.17 -23.94
C ILE A 151 30.27 -7.08 -23.74
N VAL A 152 30.82 -5.87 -23.78
CA VAL A 152 32.24 -5.60 -23.58
C VAL A 152 32.42 -4.82 -22.28
N PRO A 153 33.12 -5.36 -21.27
CA PRO A 153 33.45 -4.62 -20.06
C PRO A 153 34.53 -3.57 -20.35
N THR A 154 34.37 -2.37 -19.81
CA THR A 154 35.34 -1.27 -19.87
C THR A 154 35.72 -0.88 -18.45
N ILE A 155 37.02 -0.81 -18.16
CA ILE A 155 37.55 -0.44 -16.85
C ILE A 155 38.13 0.97 -16.91
N THR A 156 37.63 1.86 -16.05
CA THR A 156 38.15 3.22 -15.90
C THR A 156 38.77 3.40 -14.52
N LEU A 157 40.02 3.85 -14.47
CA LEU A 157 40.72 4.18 -13.22
C LEU A 157 40.66 5.67 -12.92
N GLY A 158 40.29 5.99 -11.68
CA GLY A 158 40.44 7.33 -11.13
C GLY A 158 41.88 7.61 -10.67
N PRO A 159 42.23 8.88 -10.42
CA PRO A 159 43.52 9.23 -9.85
C PRO A 159 43.69 8.61 -8.45
N PRO A 160 44.85 8.03 -8.11
CA PRO A 160 45.15 7.54 -6.77
C PRO A 160 45.14 8.69 -5.75
N VAL A 161 44.54 8.45 -4.58
CA VAL A 161 44.44 9.44 -3.51
C VAL A 161 45.05 8.91 -2.23
N GLN A 162 45.88 9.70 -1.55
CA GLN A 162 46.48 9.32 -0.26
C GLN A 162 45.45 9.47 0.86
N LEU A 163 45.13 8.37 1.55
CA LEU A 163 44.14 8.34 2.63
C LEU A 163 44.79 8.27 4.02
N THR A 164 45.99 7.71 4.15
CA THR A 164 46.71 7.66 5.44
C THR A 164 47.91 8.61 5.43
N LEU A 165 48.10 9.36 6.53
CA LEU A 165 49.24 10.28 6.68
C LEU A 165 50.59 9.56 6.83
N THR A 166 50.58 8.32 7.36
CA THR A 166 51.82 7.57 7.67
C THR A 166 52.07 6.36 6.76
N LYS A 167 51.44 6.32 5.58
CA LYS A 167 51.55 5.22 4.58
C LYS A 167 51.31 3.82 5.20
N GLU A 168 50.28 3.73 6.03
CA GLU A 168 49.84 2.48 6.65
C GLU A 168 49.08 1.60 5.66
N ARG A 169 49.19 0.28 5.85
CA ARG A 169 48.48 -0.73 5.08
C ARG A 169 46.98 -0.69 5.36
N ILE A 170 46.16 -0.62 4.31
CA ILE A 170 44.70 -0.65 4.43
C ILE A 170 44.22 -2.10 4.56
N VAL A 171 43.46 -2.39 5.62
CA VAL A 171 42.87 -3.71 5.91
C VAL A 171 41.41 -3.76 5.48
N ARG A 172 40.65 -2.68 5.74
CA ARG A 172 39.25 -2.54 5.30
C ARG A 172 39.03 -1.16 4.72
N LEU A 173 38.16 -1.08 3.73
CA LEU A 173 37.85 0.15 3.01
C LEU A 173 36.34 0.27 2.87
N ALA A 174 35.81 1.46 3.15
CA ALA A 174 34.51 1.91 2.68
C ALA A 174 34.74 3.09 1.72
N TYR A 175 33.99 3.13 0.63
CA TYR A 175 34.16 4.13 -0.42
C TYR A 175 32.78 4.52 -0.98
N GLN A 176 32.53 5.82 -1.09
CA GLN A 176 31.30 6.34 -1.67
C GLN A 176 31.59 7.56 -2.56
N PRO A 177 31.33 7.49 -3.87
CA PRO A 177 31.28 8.67 -4.73
C PRO A 177 30.00 9.46 -4.47
N THR A 178 30.11 10.78 -4.53
CA THR A 178 29.03 11.75 -4.30
C THR A 178 29.02 12.76 -5.46
N GLU A 179 27.97 13.57 -5.59
CA GLU A 179 27.90 14.59 -6.66
C GLU A 179 29.06 15.61 -6.61
N ARG A 180 29.57 15.89 -5.41
CA ARG A 180 30.61 16.89 -5.17
C ARG A 180 32.01 16.27 -5.00
N GLY A 181 32.09 14.94 -4.93
CA GLY A 181 33.34 14.20 -5.11
C GLY A 181 33.31 12.78 -4.55
N ARG A 182 34.16 12.46 -3.57
CA ARG A 182 34.40 11.08 -3.10
C ARG A 182 34.71 11.06 -1.62
N LEU A 183 34.11 10.12 -0.91
CA LEU A 183 34.35 9.84 0.50
C LEU A 183 34.99 8.46 0.65
N ALA A 184 35.93 8.34 1.58
CA ALA A 184 36.58 7.07 1.89
C ALA A 184 36.92 6.97 3.37
N VAL A 185 36.75 5.77 3.91
CA VAL A 185 37.18 5.40 5.27
C VAL A 185 38.03 4.15 5.19
N ALA A 186 39.23 4.21 5.74
CA ALA A 186 40.13 3.07 5.80
C ALA A 186 40.42 2.68 7.25
N LEU A 187 40.32 1.37 7.52
CA LEU A 187 40.89 0.74 8.71
C LEU A 187 42.29 0.25 8.38
N THR A 188 43.28 0.66 9.16
CA THR A 188 44.67 0.23 8.99
C THR A 188 45.01 -1.01 9.81
N ASP A 189 46.14 -1.64 9.51
CA ASP A 189 46.70 -2.76 10.27
C ASP A 189 47.02 -2.42 11.74
N GLN A 190 47.21 -1.13 12.04
CA GLN A 190 47.36 -0.61 13.40
C GLN A 190 46.03 -0.37 14.12
N GLY A 191 44.90 -0.72 13.50
CA GLY A 191 43.56 -0.54 14.08
C GLY A 191 43.06 0.91 14.08
N ARG A 192 43.68 1.81 13.31
CA ARG A 192 43.27 3.22 13.20
C ARG A 192 42.29 3.40 12.05
N LEU A 193 41.27 4.24 12.26
CA LEU A 193 40.32 4.65 11.22
C LEU A 193 40.68 6.04 10.68
N TRP A 194 40.91 6.12 9.38
CA TRP A 194 41.16 7.36 8.66
C TRP A 194 39.99 7.68 7.75
N TYR A 195 39.48 8.90 7.85
CA TYR A 195 38.45 9.47 6.98
C TYR A 195 39.07 10.51 6.04
N ALA A 196 38.70 10.46 4.77
CA ALA A 196 38.92 11.57 3.85
C ALA A 196 37.69 11.80 2.97
N GLY A 197 37.41 13.07 2.70
CA GLY A 197 36.37 13.52 1.79
C GLY A 197 36.88 14.58 0.82
N THR A 198 36.06 14.90 -0.17
CA THR A 198 36.35 15.96 -1.16
C THR A 198 35.93 17.35 -0.69
N PRO A 199 36.66 18.41 -1.10
CA PRO A 199 37.90 18.36 -1.86
C PRO A 199 39.03 17.78 -1.00
N PHE A 200 39.78 16.81 -1.54
CA PHE A 200 40.90 16.11 -0.89
C PHE A 200 42.08 17.03 -0.47
N ALA A 201 41.89 18.35 -0.54
CA ALA A 201 42.78 19.35 0.02
C ALA A 201 42.72 19.42 1.56
N THR A 202 41.71 18.82 2.20
CA THR A 202 41.71 18.61 3.66
C THR A 202 42.48 17.34 4.00
N SER A 203 43.46 17.45 4.90
CA SER A 203 44.25 16.30 5.35
C SER A 203 43.34 15.22 5.94
N PRO A 204 43.66 13.92 5.73
CA PRO A 204 42.91 12.83 6.34
C PRO A 204 42.72 13.04 7.84
N ALA A 205 41.49 12.91 8.31
CA ALA A 205 41.13 13.07 9.71
C ALA A 205 41.03 11.70 10.39
N PRO A 206 41.60 11.51 11.59
CA PRO A 206 41.35 10.31 12.36
C PRO A 206 39.90 10.31 12.85
N LEU A 207 39.15 9.24 12.58
CA LEU A 207 37.83 9.02 13.16
C LEU A 207 38.00 8.59 14.61
N THR A 208 37.42 9.35 15.55
CA THR A 208 37.46 9.06 16.98
C THR A 208 36.05 8.81 17.53
N GLY A 209 35.94 8.23 18.72
CA GLY A 209 34.65 7.96 19.37
C GLY A 209 34.07 6.56 19.13
N HIS A 210 34.68 5.75 18.27
CA HIS A 210 34.42 4.31 18.22
C HIS A 210 35.16 3.68 19.40
N GLY A 211 34.50 2.81 20.16
CA GLY A 211 35.09 2.20 21.35
C GLY A 211 36.36 1.38 21.04
N ALA A 212 36.97 0.79 22.07
CA ALA A 212 38.17 -0.04 21.92
C ALA A 212 37.94 -1.40 21.20
N GLU A 213 36.71 -1.66 20.75
CA GLU A 213 36.34 -2.92 20.12
C GLU A 213 36.86 -3.01 18.67
N PRO A 214 37.32 -4.18 18.22
CA PRO A 214 37.73 -4.38 16.84
C PRO A 214 36.61 -4.08 15.84
N VAL A 215 36.91 -3.29 14.83
CA VAL A 215 35.99 -2.96 13.74
C VAL A 215 35.91 -4.11 12.75
N THR A 216 34.70 -4.57 12.47
CA THR A 216 34.43 -5.75 11.65
C THR A 216 33.76 -5.40 10.32
N ALA A 217 32.95 -4.34 10.27
CA ALA A 217 32.25 -3.90 9.06
C ALA A 217 32.17 -2.36 8.97
N LEU A 218 32.20 -1.82 7.76
CA LEU A 218 32.19 -0.39 7.45
C LEU A 218 31.35 -0.16 6.18
N ILE A 219 30.41 0.77 6.21
CA ILE A 219 29.62 1.13 5.02
C ILE A 219 29.08 2.57 5.08
N PHE A 220 29.06 3.25 3.94
CA PHE A 220 28.38 4.54 3.76
C PHE A 220 26.95 4.33 3.24
N ASP A 221 26.07 5.30 3.43
CA ASP A 221 24.86 5.38 2.60
C ASP A 221 25.18 5.80 1.15
N SER A 222 24.25 5.62 0.21
CA SER A 222 24.49 5.97 -1.21
C SER A 222 24.72 7.48 -1.42
N ARG A 223 24.16 8.31 -0.54
CA ARG A 223 24.28 9.78 -0.58
C ARG A 223 25.57 10.31 0.04
N GLY A 224 26.31 9.52 0.80
CA GLY A 224 27.51 9.95 1.52
C GLY A 224 27.22 10.91 2.68
N GLU A 225 26.03 10.85 3.28
CA GLU A 225 25.65 11.66 4.44
C GLU A 225 26.03 10.96 5.75
N THR A 226 26.00 9.63 5.77
CA THR A 226 26.19 8.83 6.98
C THR A 226 27.17 7.68 6.80
N LEU A 227 27.88 7.33 7.87
CA LEU A 227 28.81 6.19 7.95
C LEU A 227 28.40 5.28 9.11
N SER A 228 28.24 3.99 8.81
CA SER A 228 27.88 2.97 9.78
C SER A 228 29.05 1.99 10.00
N ILE A 229 29.42 1.80 11.26
CA ILE A 229 30.57 0.97 11.68
C ILE A 229 30.09 -0.12 12.62
N GLY A 230 30.29 -1.38 12.24
CA GLY A 230 30.01 -2.56 13.07
C GLY A 230 31.25 -3.06 13.79
N THR A 231 31.08 -3.55 15.03
CA THR A 231 32.18 -4.07 15.85
C THR A 231 32.04 -5.55 16.19
N ALA A 232 33.16 -6.12 16.68
CA ALA A 232 33.22 -7.47 17.20
C ALA A 232 32.36 -7.68 18.47
N GLY A 233 32.05 -6.61 19.21
CA GLY A 233 31.22 -6.66 20.41
C GLY A 233 29.70 -6.60 20.16
N GLY A 234 29.28 -6.43 18.90
CA GLY A 234 27.85 -6.35 18.55
C GLY A 234 27.28 -4.94 18.54
N ASN A 235 28.14 -3.92 18.58
CA ASN A 235 27.75 -2.51 18.53
C ASN A 235 27.81 -1.97 17.10
N LEU A 236 26.90 -1.04 16.81
CA LEU A 236 26.86 -0.23 15.61
C LEU A 236 27.09 1.23 16.00
N TYR A 237 28.14 1.84 15.46
CA TYR A 237 28.43 3.26 15.61
C TYR A 237 27.99 3.97 14.34
N HIS A 238 27.12 4.97 14.48
CA HIS A 238 26.55 5.72 13.37
C HIS A 238 27.09 7.14 13.38
N TYR A 239 27.75 7.55 12.31
CA TYR A 239 28.45 8.83 12.17
C TYR A 239 27.78 9.72 11.12
N ASP A 240 27.73 11.02 11.41
CA ASP A 240 27.45 12.07 10.43
C ASP A 240 28.75 12.40 9.71
N VAL A 241 28.76 12.24 8.38
CA VAL A 241 29.90 12.51 7.51
C VAL A 241 29.53 13.48 6.39
N ARG A 242 28.44 14.24 6.56
CA ARG A 242 28.00 15.22 5.58
C ARG A 242 29.13 16.18 5.21
N GLU A 243 29.23 16.44 3.91
CA GLU A 243 30.32 17.21 3.34
C GLU A 243 30.43 18.62 3.96
N GLY A 244 31.64 19.02 4.33
CA GLY A 244 31.93 20.31 4.97
C GLY A 244 31.88 20.31 6.50
N ALA A 245 31.44 19.22 7.14
CA ALA A 245 31.51 19.02 8.59
C ALA A 245 32.65 18.05 8.98
N GLN A 246 33.16 18.18 10.21
CA GLN A 246 34.00 17.12 10.79
C GLN A 246 33.12 15.91 11.13
N PRO A 247 33.58 14.68 10.85
CA PRO A 247 32.83 13.48 11.22
C PRO A 247 32.48 13.47 12.71
N SER A 248 31.19 13.32 13.02
CA SER A 248 30.71 13.31 14.40
C SER A 248 29.85 12.08 14.67
N LEU A 249 30.00 11.50 15.86
CA LEU A 249 29.22 10.33 16.26
C LEU A 249 27.78 10.78 16.60
N ILE A 250 26.80 10.25 15.87
CA ILE A 250 25.37 10.54 16.09
C ILE A 250 24.86 9.69 17.25
N GLU A 251 25.02 8.36 17.14
CA GLU A 251 24.55 7.42 18.14
C GLU A 251 25.34 6.11 18.12
N THR A 252 25.23 5.35 19.21
CA THR A 252 25.76 3.99 19.36
C THR A 252 24.62 3.06 19.72
N ILE A 253 24.48 1.98 18.95
CA ILE A 253 23.34 1.06 19.05
C ILE A 253 23.89 -0.35 19.29
N SER A 254 23.36 -1.04 20.30
CA SER A 254 23.62 -2.47 20.48
C SER A 254 22.71 -3.24 19.52
N VAL A 255 23.28 -3.78 18.43
CA VAL A 255 22.52 -4.47 17.37
C VAL A 255 22.57 -5.99 17.50
N ALA A 256 23.52 -6.53 18.26
CA ALA A 256 23.62 -7.94 18.59
C ALA A 256 23.85 -8.15 20.10
N PRO A 257 23.52 -9.34 20.64
CA PRO A 257 23.85 -9.69 22.03
C PRO A 257 25.36 -9.64 22.29
N ALA A 258 25.73 -9.41 23.56
CA ALA A 258 27.13 -9.36 23.96
C ALA A 258 27.85 -10.68 23.62
N GLY A 259 28.98 -10.57 22.90
CA GLY A 259 29.76 -11.71 22.42
C GLY A 259 29.48 -12.12 20.98
N THR A 260 28.47 -11.52 20.33
CA THR A 260 28.17 -11.74 18.91
C THR A 260 28.67 -10.58 18.07
N SER A 261 29.61 -10.84 17.16
CA SER A 261 30.16 -9.82 16.25
C SER A 261 29.21 -9.48 15.10
N VAL A 262 29.19 -8.20 14.71
CA VAL A 262 28.59 -7.77 13.44
C VAL A 262 29.52 -8.20 12.31
N THR A 263 29.04 -8.99 11.35
CA THR A 263 29.89 -9.55 10.29
C THR A 263 29.67 -8.88 8.94
N ALA A 264 28.45 -8.41 8.67
CA ALA A 264 28.09 -7.77 7.41
C ALA A 264 27.10 -6.63 7.64
N LEU A 265 27.24 -5.57 6.85
CA LEU A 265 26.36 -4.40 6.83
C LEU A 265 26.01 -4.08 5.40
N SER A 266 24.76 -3.71 5.14
CA SER A 266 24.32 -3.27 3.81
C SER A 266 23.13 -2.33 3.91
N TYR A 267 23.22 -1.16 3.29
CA TYR A 267 22.03 -0.31 3.07
C TYR A 267 21.20 -0.89 1.93
N LEU A 268 19.89 -0.95 2.14
CA LEU A 268 18.92 -1.27 1.11
C LEU A 268 18.67 -0.03 0.24
N ILE A 269 18.05 -0.23 -0.93
CA ILE A 269 17.67 0.86 -1.83
C ILE A 269 16.94 1.98 -1.06
N GLY A 270 17.26 3.24 -1.32
CA GLY A 270 16.70 4.40 -0.62
C GLY A 270 17.38 4.80 0.71
N ASP A 271 18.44 4.09 1.12
CA ASP A 271 19.36 4.46 2.22
C ASP A 271 18.75 4.63 3.62
N ARG A 272 17.49 4.27 3.81
CA ARG A 272 16.83 4.37 5.12
C ARG A 272 16.94 3.08 5.92
N SER A 273 17.05 1.95 5.24
CA SER A 273 17.07 0.63 5.86
C SER A 273 18.46 0.04 5.83
N LEU A 274 19.00 -0.28 7.01
CA LEU A 274 20.29 -0.93 7.18
C LEU A 274 20.08 -2.40 7.56
N ALA A 275 20.46 -3.31 6.66
CA ALA A 275 20.51 -4.74 6.92
C ALA A 275 21.83 -5.09 7.63
N ILE A 276 21.72 -5.88 8.70
CA ILE A 276 22.80 -6.28 9.60
C ILE A 276 22.82 -7.79 9.71
N GLY A 277 23.99 -8.37 9.47
CA GLY A 277 24.28 -9.80 9.64
C GLY A 277 25.28 -10.00 10.78
N THR A 278 25.12 -11.09 11.51
CA THR A 278 25.94 -11.38 12.69
C THR A 278 26.68 -12.73 12.59
N SER A 279 27.66 -12.92 13.47
CA SER A 279 28.37 -14.19 13.61
C SER A 279 27.52 -15.31 14.21
N ALA A 280 26.40 -15.00 14.86
CA ALA A 280 25.44 -16.00 15.32
C ALA A 280 24.53 -16.51 14.19
N GLY A 281 24.57 -15.88 13.01
CA GLY A 281 23.68 -16.19 11.89
C GLY A 281 22.44 -15.29 11.81
N ASP A 282 22.22 -14.42 12.80
CA ASP A 282 21.07 -13.51 12.81
C ASP A 282 21.16 -12.47 11.70
N VAL A 283 20.01 -12.22 11.06
CA VAL A 283 19.82 -11.17 10.04
C VAL A 283 18.70 -10.26 10.51
N SER A 284 18.96 -8.95 10.54
CA SER A 284 18.00 -7.94 10.97
C SER A 284 18.05 -6.69 10.11
N VAL A 285 16.96 -5.94 10.05
CA VAL A 285 16.89 -4.64 9.38
C VAL A 285 16.52 -3.57 10.40
N TRP A 286 17.31 -2.51 10.41
CA TRP A 286 17.17 -1.35 11.27
C TRP A 286 16.91 -0.10 10.45
N MET A 287 16.08 0.80 10.95
CA MET A 287 15.70 2.03 10.26
C MET A 287 15.64 3.22 11.24
N PRO A 288 15.91 4.45 10.80
CA PRO A 288 15.73 5.64 11.62
C PRO A 288 14.24 5.96 11.79
N VAL A 289 13.78 6.00 13.04
CA VAL A 289 12.38 6.31 13.41
C VAL A 289 12.34 7.61 14.21
N ARG A 290 11.39 8.49 13.89
CA ARG A 290 11.15 9.74 14.67
C ARG A 290 10.62 9.40 16.06
N GLN A 291 11.10 10.11 17.08
CA GLN A 291 10.55 9.96 18.43
C GLN A 291 9.36 10.90 18.64
N ALA A 292 8.26 10.36 19.17
CA ALA A 292 7.00 11.08 19.39
C ALA A 292 7.10 12.32 20.31
N GLN A 293 8.18 12.46 21.10
CA GLN A 293 8.38 13.58 22.03
C GLN A 293 9.39 14.64 21.55
N GLU A 294 10.22 14.34 20.55
CA GLU A 294 11.21 15.26 19.97
C GLU A 294 11.20 15.13 18.45
N SER A 295 10.42 15.99 17.78
CA SER A 295 10.10 15.89 16.36
C SER A 295 11.30 16.02 15.40
N SER A 296 12.47 16.43 15.89
CA SER A 296 13.69 16.64 15.10
C SER A 296 14.71 15.50 15.18
N ILE A 297 14.57 14.54 16.12
CA ILE A 297 15.57 13.49 16.32
C ILE A 297 15.02 12.14 15.85
N THR A 298 15.72 11.52 14.91
CA THR A 298 15.51 10.13 14.51
C THR A 298 16.54 9.23 15.18
N ARG A 299 16.13 8.04 15.62
CA ARG A 299 17.05 7.00 16.10
C ARG A 299 16.82 5.68 15.39
N PHE A 300 17.89 4.95 15.13
CA PHE A 300 17.77 3.60 14.57
C PHE A 300 17.04 2.67 15.54
N ARG A 301 16.04 1.97 15.03
CA ARG A 301 15.31 0.92 15.74
C ARG A 301 15.28 -0.35 14.92
N LEU A 302 15.27 -1.48 15.62
CA LEU A 302 15.05 -2.80 15.01
C LEU A 302 13.62 -2.84 14.48
N ILE A 303 13.47 -3.03 13.16
CA ILE A 303 12.16 -3.09 12.51
C ILE A 303 11.81 -4.53 12.14
N HIS A 304 12.76 -5.25 11.55
CA HIS A 304 12.53 -6.61 11.08
C HIS A 304 13.66 -7.55 11.51
N GLN A 305 13.29 -8.77 11.84
CA GLN A 305 14.19 -9.89 12.09
C GLN A 305 13.80 -11.02 11.15
N PHE A 306 14.80 -11.64 10.53
CA PHE A 306 14.62 -12.66 9.50
C PHE A 306 15.04 -14.03 10.04
N ASP A 307 14.79 -15.08 9.25
CA ASP A 307 15.26 -16.42 9.61
C ASP A 307 16.79 -16.43 9.70
N ALA A 308 17.31 -16.86 10.84
CA ALA A 308 18.74 -16.96 11.08
C ALA A 308 19.38 -18.03 10.20
N HIS A 309 20.61 -17.77 9.78
CA HIS A 309 21.47 -18.76 9.15
C HIS A 309 21.94 -19.80 10.18
N PRO A 310 22.21 -21.05 9.75
CA PRO A 310 22.82 -22.07 10.62
C PRO A 310 24.29 -21.78 10.96
N SER A 311 24.90 -20.79 10.32
CA SER A 311 26.30 -20.42 10.48
C SER A 311 26.49 -18.90 10.34
N PRO A 312 27.67 -18.35 10.69
CA PRO A 312 27.94 -16.91 10.61
C PRO A 312 27.58 -16.32 9.24
N VAL A 313 26.86 -15.20 9.24
CA VAL A 313 26.57 -14.45 8.00
C VAL A 313 27.89 -13.86 7.50
N THR A 314 28.23 -14.09 6.24
CA THR A 314 29.51 -13.65 5.67
C THR A 314 29.38 -12.45 4.74
N GLY A 315 28.21 -12.25 4.14
CA GLY A 315 27.95 -11.15 3.24
C GLY A 315 26.46 -10.84 3.09
N ILE A 316 26.17 -9.61 2.72
CA ILE A 316 24.82 -9.13 2.37
C ILE A 316 24.95 -8.35 1.07
N SER A 317 24.06 -8.62 0.11
CA SER A 317 23.94 -7.82 -1.11
C SER A 317 22.51 -7.34 -1.29
N PRO A 318 22.28 -6.03 -1.43
CA PRO A 318 20.95 -5.48 -1.68
C PRO A 318 20.57 -5.64 -3.15
N SER A 319 19.26 -5.61 -3.43
CA SER A 319 18.70 -5.39 -4.76
C SER A 319 18.84 -3.92 -5.15
N LEU A 320 18.99 -3.67 -6.45
CA LEU A 320 19.06 -2.31 -7.01
C LEU A 320 17.71 -1.82 -7.54
N ARG A 321 16.64 -2.61 -7.41
CA ARG A 321 15.32 -2.28 -7.97
C ARG A 321 14.19 -2.28 -6.94
N ASP A 322 14.39 -2.95 -5.82
CA ASP A 322 13.36 -3.15 -4.80
C ASP A 322 13.99 -3.34 -3.42
N LYS A 323 13.16 -3.52 -2.39
CA LYS A 323 13.59 -3.73 -0.99
C LYS A 323 14.07 -5.15 -0.71
N GLY A 324 14.41 -5.92 -1.75
CA GLY A 324 14.97 -7.26 -1.64
C GLY A 324 16.46 -7.23 -1.31
N PHE A 325 16.94 -8.28 -0.65
CA PHE A 325 18.37 -8.48 -0.43
C PHE A 325 18.68 -9.95 -0.22
N ILE A 326 19.93 -10.33 -0.46
CA ILE A 326 20.40 -11.70 -0.27
C ILE A 326 21.51 -11.74 0.76
N THR A 327 21.58 -12.84 1.50
CA THR A 327 22.61 -13.10 2.50
C THR A 327 23.26 -14.45 2.27
N GLY A 328 24.56 -14.55 2.54
CA GLY A 328 25.32 -15.79 2.47
C GLY A 328 25.96 -16.11 3.80
N ASP A 329 26.26 -17.39 4.03
CA ASP A 329 26.90 -17.84 5.27
C ASP A 329 28.18 -18.65 5.06
N ALA A 330 28.80 -19.00 6.18
CA ALA A 330 30.05 -19.75 6.24
C ALA A 330 29.92 -21.24 5.86
N GLN A 331 28.70 -21.76 5.69
CA GLN A 331 28.44 -23.11 5.16
C GLN A 331 28.02 -23.08 3.68
N GLY A 332 27.95 -21.90 3.07
CA GLY A 332 27.60 -21.73 1.67
C GLY A 332 26.12 -21.57 1.39
N ASN A 333 25.26 -21.48 2.41
CA ASN A 333 23.84 -21.27 2.20
C ASN A 333 23.57 -19.82 1.76
N LEU A 334 22.63 -19.65 0.84
CA LEU A 334 22.18 -18.36 0.34
C LEU A 334 20.70 -18.17 0.65
N PHE A 335 20.36 -17.11 1.37
CA PHE A 335 18.99 -16.78 1.72
C PHE A 335 18.58 -15.51 0.98
N VAL A 336 17.34 -15.49 0.47
CA VAL A 336 16.73 -14.31 -0.17
C VAL A 336 15.70 -13.74 0.79
N HIS A 337 15.78 -12.45 1.06
CA HIS A 337 14.92 -11.73 1.98
C HIS A 337 14.25 -10.56 1.29
N TYR A 338 13.12 -10.12 1.84
CA TYR A 338 12.48 -8.88 1.42
C TYR A 338 12.08 -8.05 2.63
N ALA A 339 12.55 -6.81 2.70
CA ALA A 339 12.44 -6.02 3.92
C ALA A 339 11.00 -5.67 4.27
N THR A 340 10.23 -5.13 3.32
CA THR A 340 8.85 -4.67 3.55
C THR A 340 7.91 -5.78 4.00
N SER A 341 8.09 -7.01 3.50
CA SER A 341 7.26 -8.15 3.91
C SER A 341 7.79 -8.86 5.16
N ALA A 342 8.99 -8.51 5.63
CA ALA A 342 9.68 -9.14 6.74
C ALA A 342 9.80 -10.67 6.59
N GLN A 343 10.03 -11.15 5.35
CA GLN A 343 10.12 -12.57 5.06
C GLN A 343 11.47 -12.97 4.50
N THR A 344 11.95 -14.12 4.96
CA THR A 344 12.94 -14.93 4.25
C THR A 344 12.20 -15.75 3.20
N LEU A 345 12.29 -15.29 1.96
CA LEU A 345 11.54 -15.79 0.82
C LEU A 345 12.04 -17.15 0.35
N LEU A 346 13.35 -17.30 0.23
CA LEU A 346 13.98 -18.50 -0.33
C LEU A 346 15.24 -18.85 0.46
N LYS A 347 15.46 -20.15 0.66
CA LYS A 347 16.67 -20.70 1.28
C LYS A 347 17.29 -21.71 0.32
N LEU A 348 18.47 -21.40 -0.18
CA LEU A 348 19.25 -22.24 -1.07
C LEU A 348 20.42 -22.83 -0.27
N GLN A 349 20.46 -24.16 -0.19
CA GLN A 349 21.57 -24.84 0.45
C GLN A 349 22.80 -24.80 -0.47
N GLY A 350 23.93 -24.45 0.14
CA GLY A 350 25.22 -24.38 -0.55
C GLY A 350 25.89 -25.74 -0.74
N ASN A 351 27.05 -25.69 -1.37
CA ASN A 351 27.94 -26.83 -1.55
C ASN A 351 28.88 -27.07 -0.35
N HIS A 352 28.50 -26.64 0.86
CA HIS A 352 29.31 -26.69 2.08
C HIS A 352 30.63 -25.89 2.04
N GLN A 353 30.81 -25.00 1.06
CA GLN A 353 31.95 -24.08 0.98
C GLN A 353 31.55 -22.70 1.50
N ALA A 354 32.39 -22.07 2.32
CA ALA A 354 32.08 -20.78 2.91
C ALA A 354 31.95 -19.70 1.83
N ILE A 355 30.81 -19.00 1.77
CA ILE A 355 30.67 -17.83 0.89
C ILE A 355 31.53 -16.71 1.47
N ARG A 356 32.45 -16.16 0.68
CA ARG A 356 33.30 -15.03 1.08
C ARG A 356 32.65 -13.69 0.72
N THR A 357 32.03 -13.63 -0.45
CA THR A 357 31.34 -12.45 -0.97
C THR A 357 30.27 -12.91 -1.94
N LEU A 358 29.20 -12.12 -2.07
CA LEU A 358 28.09 -12.40 -2.96
C LEU A 358 27.49 -11.10 -3.49
N THR A 359 26.83 -11.20 -4.63
CA THR A 359 26.19 -10.07 -5.29
C THR A 359 24.86 -10.51 -5.89
N PHE A 360 23.84 -9.71 -5.61
CA PHE A 360 22.53 -9.83 -6.25
C PHE A 360 22.63 -9.25 -7.66
N SER A 361 22.03 -9.90 -8.67
CA SER A 361 21.98 -9.33 -10.01
C SER A 361 21.28 -7.97 -9.99
N PRO A 362 21.67 -7.02 -10.87
CA PRO A 362 21.01 -5.73 -10.94
C PRO A 362 19.49 -5.79 -11.17
N LYS A 363 18.99 -6.89 -11.75
CA LYS A 363 17.56 -7.14 -12.00
C LYS A 363 16.84 -7.94 -10.91
N ALA A 364 17.56 -8.35 -9.85
CA ALA A 364 17.05 -9.20 -8.77
C ALA A 364 16.54 -10.58 -9.23
N ASP A 365 17.03 -11.08 -10.37
CA ASP A 365 16.64 -12.32 -11.04
C ASP A 365 17.75 -13.40 -11.04
N GLY A 366 18.84 -13.15 -10.33
CA GLY A 366 19.95 -14.09 -10.18
C GLY A 366 20.96 -13.60 -9.16
N ALA A 367 21.91 -14.44 -8.78
CA ALA A 367 22.97 -14.06 -7.86
C ALA A 367 24.29 -14.74 -8.21
N VAL A 368 25.40 -14.15 -7.78
CA VAL A 368 26.71 -14.76 -7.87
C VAL A 368 27.41 -14.71 -6.52
N ALA A 369 28.00 -15.83 -6.10
CA ALA A 369 28.76 -15.95 -4.87
C ALA A 369 30.16 -16.47 -5.16
N LEU A 370 31.15 -15.96 -4.42
CA LEU A 370 32.53 -16.45 -4.44
C LEU A 370 32.81 -17.19 -3.14
N THR A 371 33.30 -18.41 -3.24
CA THR A 371 33.64 -19.26 -2.09
C THR A 371 35.09 -19.04 -1.62
N ASP A 372 35.38 -19.49 -0.41
CA ASP A 372 36.73 -19.53 0.17
C ASP A 372 37.74 -20.34 -0.66
N GLN A 373 37.29 -21.41 -1.32
CA GLN A 373 38.11 -22.22 -2.24
C GLN A 373 38.34 -21.55 -3.60
N GLY A 374 37.65 -20.44 -3.88
CA GLY A 374 37.73 -19.70 -5.14
C GLY A 374 36.74 -20.17 -6.21
N ALA A 375 35.80 -21.04 -5.88
CA ALA A 375 34.70 -21.37 -6.78
C ALA A 375 33.69 -20.20 -6.86
N LEU A 376 33.26 -19.87 -8.07
CA LEU A 376 32.16 -18.94 -8.35
C LEU A 376 30.87 -19.75 -8.54
N LEU A 377 29.87 -19.49 -7.72
CA LEU A 377 28.55 -20.10 -7.77
C LEU A 377 27.58 -19.10 -8.37
N THR A 378 26.83 -19.52 -9.39
CA THR A 378 25.75 -18.71 -9.96
C THR A 378 24.40 -19.30 -9.63
N TYR A 379 23.43 -18.42 -9.42
CA TYR A 379 22.08 -18.79 -9.06
C TYR A 379 21.10 -18.05 -9.99
N ALA A 380 20.10 -18.75 -10.48
CA ALA A 380 18.91 -18.14 -11.05
C ALA A 380 17.87 -18.00 -9.94
N ILE A 381 17.27 -16.81 -9.79
CA ILE A 381 16.26 -16.51 -8.77
C ILE A 381 15.02 -15.98 -9.50
N HIS A 382 13.89 -16.63 -9.27
CA HIS A 382 12.61 -16.19 -9.80
C HIS A 382 11.66 -15.89 -8.66
N ASN A 383 11.43 -14.59 -8.42
CA ASN A 383 10.48 -14.11 -7.42
C ASN A 383 9.73 -12.88 -7.96
N PRO A 384 8.58 -13.08 -8.63
CA PRO A 384 7.88 -12.00 -9.32
C PRO A 384 7.13 -11.05 -8.38
N HIS A 385 6.75 -11.50 -7.17
CA HIS A 385 5.85 -10.76 -6.27
C HIS A 385 6.32 -10.75 -4.80
N PRO A 386 7.55 -10.27 -4.50
CA PRO A 386 8.10 -10.27 -3.14
C PRO A 386 7.33 -9.38 -2.13
N GLU A 387 6.65 -8.35 -2.64
CA GLU A 387 5.97 -7.32 -1.85
C GLU A 387 4.67 -7.82 -1.21
N THR A 388 4.07 -8.87 -1.76
CA THR A 388 2.73 -9.32 -1.40
C THR A 388 2.73 -10.63 -0.66
N THR A 389 2.19 -10.61 0.55
CA THR A 389 1.91 -11.78 1.38
C THR A 389 0.55 -11.57 2.03
N LEU A 390 -0.07 -12.61 2.57
CA LEU A 390 -1.31 -12.45 3.36
C LEU A 390 -1.11 -11.50 4.55
N ALA A 391 0.11 -11.42 5.10
CA ALA A 391 0.43 -10.47 6.15
C ALA A 391 0.49 -9.04 5.62
N THR A 392 1.22 -8.75 4.54
CA THR A 392 1.34 -7.38 4.02
C THR A 392 0.03 -6.80 3.49
N LEU A 393 -0.90 -7.66 3.05
CA LEU A 393 -2.20 -7.24 2.54
C LEU A 393 -3.21 -6.88 3.66
N PHE A 394 -3.12 -7.51 4.84
CA PHE A 394 -4.16 -7.45 5.88
C PHE A 394 -3.65 -7.12 7.30
N LYS A 395 -2.35 -7.16 7.56
CA LYS A 395 -1.75 -6.73 8.83
C LYS A 395 -1.05 -5.39 8.64
N PRO A 396 -0.91 -4.58 9.71
CA PRO A 396 -0.14 -3.35 9.60
C PRO A 396 1.32 -3.69 9.33
N VAL A 397 1.94 -2.92 8.44
CA VAL A 397 3.34 -3.08 8.02
C VAL A 397 4.09 -1.82 8.42
N TRP A 398 5.33 -1.98 8.86
CA TRP A 398 6.18 -0.85 9.17
C TRP A 398 6.92 -0.42 7.91
N TYR A 399 6.50 0.70 7.34
CA TYR A 399 7.10 1.27 6.14
C TYR A 399 8.17 2.30 6.49
N GLU A 400 9.08 2.57 5.56
CA GLU A 400 10.12 3.58 5.75
C GLU A 400 9.52 4.99 5.96
N GLY A 401 10.03 5.68 6.98
CA GLY A 401 9.57 7.03 7.35
C GLY A 401 8.33 7.07 8.24
N TYR A 402 7.73 5.92 8.57
CA TYR A 402 6.62 5.83 9.51
C TYR A 402 7.11 5.61 10.95
N GLU A 403 6.38 6.18 11.92
CA GLU A 403 6.70 6.05 13.34
C GLU A 403 6.36 4.66 13.91
N GLY A 404 5.49 3.91 13.23
CA GLY A 404 5.04 2.59 13.62
C GLY A 404 4.40 1.81 12.47
N PRO A 405 3.96 0.56 12.72
CA PRO A 405 3.24 -0.24 11.75
C PRO A 405 1.85 0.36 11.43
N GLU A 406 1.56 0.56 10.15
CA GLU A 406 0.29 1.12 9.69
C GLU A 406 -0.29 0.34 8.50
N HIS A 407 -1.58 0.49 8.25
CA HIS A 407 -2.21 -0.01 7.03
C HIS A 407 -2.24 1.11 6.00
N VAL A 408 -1.45 0.95 4.93
CA VAL A 408 -1.30 1.97 3.91
C VAL A 408 -1.51 1.37 2.53
N TRP A 409 -2.29 2.07 1.71
CA TRP A 409 -2.34 1.83 0.27
C TRP A 409 -1.64 2.98 -0.45
N GLN A 410 -0.53 2.69 -1.11
CA GLN A 410 0.21 3.61 -1.96
C GLN A 410 0.96 2.78 -3.00
N SER A 411 0.45 2.77 -4.22
CA SER A 411 0.95 1.91 -5.30
C SER A 411 2.06 2.53 -6.14
N SER A 412 2.24 3.85 -6.08
CA SER A 412 3.30 4.56 -6.79
C SER A 412 3.76 5.81 -6.05
N SER A 413 4.97 6.27 -6.41
CA SER A 413 5.45 7.63 -6.12
C SER A 413 6.30 8.13 -7.28
N GLY A 414 6.69 9.41 -7.21
CA GLY A 414 7.62 10.01 -8.19
C GLY A 414 9.10 9.71 -7.93
N ALA A 415 9.44 8.87 -6.95
CA ALA A 415 10.82 8.52 -6.61
C ALA A 415 11.17 7.10 -7.11
N ASP A 416 12.41 6.91 -7.56
CA ASP A 416 12.89 5.62 -8.11
C ASP A 416 13.14 4.55 -7.03
N ASP A 417 13.33 4.94 -5.77
CA ASP A 417 13.55 4.08 -4.60
C ASP A 417 12.27 3.73 -3.84
N PHE A 418 11.12 3.89 -4.51
CA PHE A 418 9.81 3.82 -3.89
C PHE A 418 9.50 2.44 -3.27
N GLU A 419 9.07 2.48 -2.01
CA GLU A 419 8.49 1.33 -1.32
C GLU A 419 6.97 1.24 -1.55
N ALA A 420 6.56 0.28 -2.37
CA ALA A 420 5.16 0.02 -2.68
C ALA A 420 4.38 -0.54 -1.47
N LYS A 421 3.19 0.02 -1.24
CA LYS A 421 2.34 -0.29 -0.07
C LYS A 421 0.99 -0.80 -0.55
N PHE A 422 0.73 -2.08 -0.34
CA PHE A 422 -0.46 -2.76 -0.87
C PHE A 422 -1.49 -3.16 0.20
N GLY A 423 -1.52 -2.46 1.34
CA GLY A 423 -2.50 -2.75 2.40
C GLY A 423 -3.93 -2.58 1.88
N LEU A 424 -4.73 -3.65 1.86
CA LEU A 424 -6.09 -3.65 1.32
C LEU A 424 -7.14 -3.16 2.33
N LEU A 425 -6.81 -3.18 3.63
CA LEU A 425 -7.73 -2.79 4.69
C LEU A 425 -8.26 -1.36 4.60
N PRO A 426 -7.46 -0.32 4.26
CA PRO A 426 -7.99 1.02 4.08
C PRO A 426 -9.03 1.11 2.96
N LEU A 427 -8.89 0.29 1.91
CA LEU A 427 -9.84 0.24 0.80
C LEU A 427 -11.15 -0.47 1.19
N ILE A 428 -11.04 -1.59 1.92
CA ILE A 428 -12.19 -2.31 2.48
C ILE A 428 -12.94 -1.39 3.45
N PHE A 429 -12.19 -0.73 4.34
CA PHE A 429 -12.72 0.23 5.29
C PHE A 429 -13.46 1.38 4.59
N GLY A 430 -12.85 1.97 3.56
CA GLY A 430 -13.50 3.01 2.77
C GLY A 430 -14.79 2.53 2.10
N THR A 431 -14.82 1.32 1.55
CA THR A 431 -16.05 0.72 0.97
C THR A 431 -17.17 0.60 2.02
N LEU A 432 -16.84 0.15 3.22
CA LEU A 432 -17.79 0.04 4.33
C LEU A 432 -18.24 1.41 4.83
N LYS A 433 -17.30 2.35 5.02
CA LYS A 433 -17.56 3.73 5.47
C LYS A 433 -18.54 4.44 4.53
N GLY A 434 -18.25 4.42 3.22
CA GLY A 434 -19.13 5.02 2.22
C GLY A 434 -20.52 4.39 2.19
N THR A 435 -20.57 3.05 2.20
CA THR A 435 -21.84 2.31 2.22
C THR A 435 -22.67 2.64 3.46
N LEU A 436 -22.05 2.67 4.64
CA LEU A 436 -22.72 2.97 5.90
C LEU A 436 -23.36 4.36 5.87
N TYR A 437 -22.60 5.38 5.46
CA TYR A 437 -23.12 6.76 5.43
C TYR A 437 -24.17 6.96 4.34
N ALA A 438 -24.03 6.31 3.19
CA ALA A 438 -25.07 6.33 2.16
C ALA A 438 -26.37 5.69 2.66
N MET A 439 -26.29 4.57 3.38
CA MET A 439 -27.46 3.90 3.95
C MET A 439 -28.09 4.67 5.10
N LEU A 440 -27.29 5.35 5.93
CA LEU A 440 -27.79 6.22 7.00
C LEU A 440 -28.70 7.32 6.43
N VAL A 441 -28.37 7.86 5.25
CA VAL A 441 -29.22 8.82 4.54
C VAL A 441 -30.37 8.11 3.81
N ALA A 442 -30.09 7.09 3.00
CA ALA A 442 -31.08 6.50 2.11
C ALA A 442 -32.20 5.76 2.85
N VAL A 443 -31.87 5.00 3.90
CA VAL A 443 -32.82 4.08 4.55
C VAL A 443 -33.99 4.81 5.21
N PRO A 444 -33.77 5.82 6.07
CA PRO A 444 -34.88 6.53 6.70
C PRO A 444 -35.77 7.23 5.66
N LEU A 445 -35.15 7.92 4.69
CA LEU A 445 -35.86 8.64 3.63
C LEU A 445 -36.70 7.70 2.76
N ALA A 446 -36.12 6.58 2.32
CA ALA A 446 -36.80 5.64 1.44
C ALA A 446 -37.91 4.85 2.15
N ILE A 447 -37.64 4.31 3.36
CA ILE A 447 -38.64 3.53 4.10
C ILE A 447 -39.79 4.43 4.56
N LEU A 448 -39.50 5.57 5.19
CA LEU A 448 -40.56 6.47 5.67
C LEU A 448 -41.36 7.04 4.50
N GLY A 449 -40.71 7.35 3.38
CA GLY A 449 -41.39 7.71 2.13
C GLY A 449 -42.31 6.60 1.63
N ALA A 450 -41.84 5.35 1.61
CA ALA A 450 -42.63 4.19 1.15
C ALA A 450 -43.83 3.92 2.07
N ILE A 451 -43.65 4.01 3.39
CA ILE A 451 -44.71 3.91 4.39
C ILE A 451 -45.77 4.99 4.16
N TYR A 452 -45.34 6.24 4.00
CA TYR A 452 -46.26 7.35 3.82
C TYR A 452 -47.07 7.20 2.51
N THR A 453 -46.39 6.91 1.40
CA THR A 453 -47.01 6.75 0.08
C THR A 453 -47.97 5.56 0.02
N SER A 454 -47.66 4.45 0.68
CA SER A 454 -48.50 3.24 0.64
C SER A 454 -49.73 3.32 1.55
N MET A 455 -49.63 3.93 2.74
CA MET A 455 -50.67 3.86 3.77
C MET A 455 -51.43 5.16 4.05
N PHE A 456 -50.79 6.32 3.86
CA PHE A 456 -51.34 7.61 4.31
C PHE A 456 -51.69 8.55 3.15
N MET A 457 -50.99 8.43 2.02
CA MET A 457 -51.15 9.32 0.87
C MET A 457 -52.43 9.03 0.07
N HIS A 458 -53.03 10.08 -0.49
CA HIS A 458 -54.16 9.96 -1.41
C HIS A 458 -53.77 9.22 -2.72
N PRO A 459 -54.61 8.31 -3.27
CA PRO A 459 -54.30 7.51 -4.45
C PRO A 459 -53.82 8.31 -5.68
N ASP A 460 -54.46 9.45 -5.98
CA ASP A 460 -54.09 10.31 -7.11
C ASP A 460 -52.66 10.87 -7.00
N LEU A 461 -52.21 11.17 -5.78
CA LEU A 461 -50.87 11.70 -5.52
C LEU A 461 -49.83 10.59 -5.62
N ARG A 462 -50.15 9.42 -5.06
CA ARG A 462 -49.34 8.21 -5.17
C ARG A 462 -49.08 7.84 -6.63
N ALA A 463 -50.10 7.91 -7.48
CA ALA A 463 -50.00 7.63 -8.92
C ALA A 463 -49.02 8.56 -9.66
N LYS A 464 -48.69 9.72 -9.09
CA LYS A 464 -47.70 10.67 -9.65
C LYS A 464 -46.33 10.51 -8.99
N ILE A 465 -46.29 10.44 -7.66
CA ILE A 465 -45.04 10.45 -6.87
C ILE A 465 -44.21 9.18 -7.10
N LYS A 466 -44.85 8.01 -7.16
CA LYS A 466 -44.14 6.74 -7.35
C LYS A 466 -43.33 6.73 -8.66
N PRO A 467 -43.92 7.01 -9.84
CA PRO A 467 -43.17 7.12 -11.08
C PRO A 467 -42.04 8.17 -11.04
N THR A 468 -42.25 9.32 -10.37
CA THR A 468 -41.20 10.34 -10.25
C THR A 468 -39.98 9.82 -9.49
N ILE A 469 -40.20 9.09 -8.39
CA ILE A 469 -39.09 8.49 -7.62
C ILE A 469 -38.42 7.37 -8.42
N GLU A 470 -39.16 6.58 -9.17
CA GLU A 470 -38.59 5.55 -10.05
C GLU A 470 -37.72 6.14 -11.17
N ILE A 471 -38.15 7.24 -11.79
CA ILE A 471 -37.37 7.98 -12.80
C ILE A 471 -36.06 8.53 -12.21
N MET A 472 -36.06 8.90 -10.93
CA MET A 472 -34.84 9.35 -10.24
C MET A 472 -33.73 8.28 -10.24
N ALA A 473 -34.08 6.98 -10.33
CA ALA A 473 -33.11 5.88 -10.43
C ALA A 473 -32.35 5.85 -11.77
N ALA A 474 -32.90 6.47 -12.82
CA ALA A 474 -32.34 6.49 -14.16
C ALA A 474 -31.21 7.52 -14.34
N LEU A 475 -30.97 8.38 -13.33
CA LEU A 475 -29.91 9.36 -13.37
C LEU A 475 -28.53 8.67 -13.42
N PRO A 476 -27.66 9.00 -14.41
CA PRO A 476 -26.33 8.43 -14.48
C PRO A 476 -25.48 8.76 -13.25
N THR A 477 -24.89 7.74 -12.62
CA THR A 477 -24.10 7.90 -11.39
C THR A 477 -22.85 8.75 -11.60
N VAL A 478 -22.28 8.75 -12.81
CA VAL A 478 -21.16 9.63 -13.19
C VAL A 478 -21.57 11.11 -13.07
N ILE A 479 -22.77 11.47 -13.54
CA ILE A 479 -23.27 12.85 -13.46
C ILE A 479 -23.49 13.23 -11.99
N LEU A 480 -24.07 12.33 -11.19
CA LEU A 480 -24.25 12.55 -9.76
C LEU A 480 -22.92 12.71 -9.03
N GLY A 481 -21.91 11.90 -9.36
CA GLY A 481 -20.56 12.01 -8.80
C GLY A 481 -19.88 13.32 -9.15
N PHE A 482 -19.96 13.72 -10.42
CA PHE A 482 -19.44 15.00 -10.90
C PHE A 482 -20.10 16.20 -10.18
N LEU A 483 -21.44 16.21 -10.11
CA LEU A 483 -22.18 17.25 -9.37
C LEU A 483 -21.86 17.23 -7.87
N ALA A 484 -21.67 16.04 -7.30
CA ALA A 484 -21.30 15.90 -5.90
C ALA A 484 -19.93 16.52 -5.60
N GLY A 485 -18.92 16.23 -6.44
CA GLY A 485 -17.56 16.73 -6.23
C GLY A 485 -17.36 18.21 -6.56
N LEU A 486 -18.05 18.76 -7.58
CA LEU A 486 -17.84 20.13 -8.05
C LEU A 486 -18.84 21.15 -7.52
N TRP A 487 -20.06 20.73 -7.16
CA TRP A 487 -21.11 21.63 -6.72
C TRP A 487 -21.57 21.33 -5.29
N LEU A 488 -21.88 20.08 -4.96
CA LEU A 488 -22.40 19.74 -3.63
C LEU A 488 -21.33 19.89 -2.55
N ALA A 489 -20.10 19.42 -2.79
CA ALA A 489 -18.98 19.53 -1.87
C ALA A 489 -18.70 20.98 -1.43
N PRO A 490 -18.45 21.95 -2.34
CA PRO A 490 -18.26 23.35 -1.94
C PRO A 490 -19.53 23.98 -1.35
N LEU A 491 -20.72 23.56 -1.79
CA LEU A 491 -21.97 24.05 -1.22
C LEU A 491 -22.09 23.63 0.25
N LEU A 492 -21.92 22.33 0.56
CA LEU A 492 -22.01 21.79 1.91
C LEU A 492 -20.98 22.41 2.84
N GLU A 493 -19.75 22.61 2.38
CA GLU A 493 -18.71 23.33 3.12
C GLU A 493 -19.14 24.75 3.50
N ARG A 494 -19.81 25.48 2.58
CA ARG A 494 -20.29 26.84 2.83
C ARG A 494 -21.47 26.90 3.79
N ILE A 495 -22.39 25.94 3.72
CA ILE A 495 -23.65 25.93 4.50
C ILE A 495 -23.57 25.03 5.74
N PHE A 496 -22.39 24.55 6.10
CA PHE A 496 -22.22 23.53 7.14
C PHE A 496 -22.85 23.93 8.50
N PRO A 497 -22.65 25.14 9.04
CA PRO A 497 -23.31 25.57 10.27
C PRO A 497 -24.85 25.54 10.17
N ALA A 498 -25.40 26.02 9.05
CA ALA A 498 -26.84 25.95 8.79
C ALA A 498 -27.33 24.51 8.66
N LEU A 499 -26.55 23.60 8.06
CA LEU A 499 -26.89 22.18 7.95
C LEU A 499 -27.05 21.54 9.33
N ILE A 500 -26.15 21.83 10.28
CA ILE A 500 -26.27 21.36 11.66
C ILE A 500 -27.55 21.91 12.28
N ALA A 501 -27.81 23.21 12.16
CA ALA A 501 -29.03 23.82 12.71
C ALA A 501 -30.31 23.21 12.11
N MET A 502 -30.32 22.87 10.81
CA MET A 502 -31.46 22.23 10.14
C MET A 502 -31.84 20.89 10.76
N THR A 503 -30.88 20.12 11.29
CA THR A 503 -31.17 18.81 11.93
C THR A 503 -32.10 18.96 13.15
N VAL A 504 -32.14 20.13 13.78
CA VAL A 504 -33.02 20.44 14.91
C VAL A 504 -34.19 21.32 14.47
N ALA A 505 -33.92 22.37 13.71
CA ALA A 505 -34.93 23.36 13.32
C ALA A 505 -36.04 22.77 12.46
N VAL A 506 -35.73 21.82 11.56
CA VAL A 506 -36.74 21.18 10.70
C VAL A 506 -37.67 20.27 11.49
N PRO A 507 -37.20 19.31 12.32
CA PRO A 507 -38.10 18.53 13.18
C PRO A 507 -38.94 19.40 14.13
N VAL A 508 -38.35 20.45 14.70
CA VAL A 508 -39.07 21.40 15.59
C VAL A 508 -40.15 22.15 14.82
N SER A 509 -39.87 22.65 13.62
CA SER A 509 -40.87 23.36 12.81
C SER A 509 -42.04 22.46 12.41
N VAL A 510 -41.76 21.20 12.09
CA VAL A 510 -42.78 20.18 11.82
C VAL A 510 -43.62 19.89 13.07
N ALA A 511 -42.99 19.71 14.23
CA ALA A 511 -43.69 19.46 15.50
C ALA A 511 -44.58 20.64 15.91
N VAL A 512 -44.05 21.86 15.85
CA VAL A 512 -44.80 23.09 16.13
C VAL A 512 -45.98 23.22 15.17
N THR A 513 -45.77 22.97 13.89
CA THR A 513 -46.85 22.99 12.90
C THR A 513 -47.90 21.94 13.20
N ALA A 514 -47.51 20.72 13.56
CA ALA A 514 -48.44 19.65 13.90
C ALA A 514 -49.29 20.00 15.13
N ILE A 515 -48.72 20.72 16.11
CA ILE A 515 -49.46 21.23 17.28
C ILE A 515 -50.42 22.35 16.84
N LEU A 516 -49.93 23.34 16.08
CA LEU A 516 -50.75 24.44 15.57
C LEU A 516 -51.90 23.95 14.70
N TRP A 517 -51.69 22.87 13.95
CA TRP A 517 -52.71 22.22 13.12
C TRP A 517 -53.93 21.77 13.92
N GLN A 518 -53.75 21.38 15.20
CA GLN A 518 -54.86 20.97 16.08
C GLN A 518 -55.78 22.13 16.46
N TYR A 519 -55.30 23.38 16.34
CA TYR A 519 -56.06 24.58 16.66
C TYR A 519 -56.70 25.25 15.43
N ILE A 520 -56.47 24.72 14.22
CA ILE A 520 -57.03 25.28 12.99
C ILE A 520 -58.55 25.00 12.91
N PRO A 521 -59.40 26.01 12.60
CA PRO A 521 -60.83 25.82 12.44
C PRO A 521 -61.19 24.74 11.42
N ALA A 522 -62.17 23.90 11.74
CA ALA A 522 -62.61 22.79 10.89
C ALA A 522 -63.09 23.23 9.49
N SER A 523 -63.49 24.49 9.32
CA SER A 523 -63.85 25.08 8.02
C SER A 523 -62.68 25.12 7.03
N ILE A 524 -61.46 25.33 7.52
CA ILE A 524 -60.23 25.39 6.70
C ILE A 524 -59.74 23.97 6.39
N ILE A 525 -59.74 23.09 7.40
CA ILE A 525 -59.28 21.70 7.26
C ILE A 525 -60.15 20.92 6.26
N ARG A 526 -61.48 21.11 6.28
CA ARG A 526 -62.41 20.44 5.35
C ARG A 526 -62.21 20.81 3.87
N ARG A 527 -61.50 21.90 3.58
CA ARG A 527 -61.18 22.30 2.20
C ARG A 527 -60.05 21.47 1.59
N LEU A 528 -59.26 20.80 2.43
CA LEU A 528 -58.17 19.91 2.01
C LEU A 528 -58.68 18.47 1.94
N ARG A 529 -58.31 17.75 0.87
CA ARG A 529 -58.65 16.33 0.74
C ARG A 529 -57.85 15.53 1.78
N PRO A 530 -58.44 14.51 2.43
CA PRO A 530 -57.71 13.63 3.33
C PRO A 530 -56.49 12.99 2.63
N GLY A 531 -55.31 13.03 3.27
CA GLY A 531 -54.05 12.52 2.69
C GLY A 531 -53.22 13.54 1.92
N MET A 532 -53.58 14.83 1.95
CA MET A 532 -52.81 15.94 1.38
C MET A 532 -52.02 16.75 2.43
N GLU A 533 -52.04 16.34 3.71
CA GLU A 533 -51.49 17.09 4.83
C GLU A 533 -49.97 17.29 4.70
N SER A 534 -49.25 16.35 4.08
CA SER A 534 -47.81 16.49 3.80
C SER A 534 -47.46 17.69 2.92
N PHE A 535 -48.36 18.12 2.03
CA PHE A 535 -48.11 19.29 1.17
C PHE A 535 -48.12 20.60 1.96
N VAL A 536 -48.81 20.65 3.09
CA VAL A 536 -48.77 21.81 4.00
C VAL A 536 -47.42 21.88 4.71
N LEU A 537 -46.81 20.74 5.00
CA LEU A 537 -45.50 20.67 5.65
C LEU A 537 -44.35 21.10 4.71
N ILE A 538 -44.49 20.93 3.39
CA ILE A 538 -43.42 21.26 2.43
C ILE A 538 -43.00 22.75 2.51
N PRO A 539 -43.90 23.74 2.38
CA PRO A 539 -43.53 25.16 2.53
C PRO A 539 -42.88 25.48 3.88
N ILE A 540 -43.28 24.78 4.94
CA ILE A 540 -42.79 25.00 6.30
C ILE A 540 -41.37 24.47 6.45
N ILE A 541 -41.10 23.28 5.92
CA ILE A 541 -39.75 22.70 5.88
C ILE A 541 -38.83 23.58 5.03
N ILE A 542 -39.29 24.03 3.85
CA ILE A 542 -38.54 24.94 2.98
C ILE A 542 -38.27 26.28 3.70
N GLY A 543 -39.27 26.85 4.37
CA GLY A 543 -39.13 28.08 5.14
C GLY A 543 -38.14 27.94 6.29
N ALA A 544 -38.21 26.84 7.06
CA ALA A 544 -37.26 26.57 8.14
C ALA A 544 -35.83 26.41 7.62
N ALA A 545 -35.64 25.69 6.51
CA ALA A 545 -34.34 25.57 5.86
C ALA A 545 -33.83 26.92 5.35
N TRP A 546 -34.70 27.72 4.70
CA TRP A 546 -34.35 29.05 4.20
C TRP A 546 -33.92 30.01 5.32
N ILE A 547 -34.60 29.97 6.47
CA ILE A 547 -34.21 30.72 7.67
C ILE A 547 -32.84 30.26 8.17
N CYS A 548 -32.59 28.95 8.26
CA CYS A 548 -31.29 28.42 8.69
C CYS A 548 -30.16 28.88 7.74
N LEU A 549 -30.40 28.86 6.41
CA LEU A 549 -29.43 29.33 5.42
C LEU A 549 -29.16 30.84 5.54
N GLY A 550 -30.20 31.65 5.76
CA GLY A 550 -30.06 33.10 5.97
C GLY A 550 -29.31 33.44 7.26
N LEU A 551 -29.42 32.59 8.27
CA LEU A 551 -28.77 32.75 9.58
C LEU A 551 -27.43 31.98 9.69
N ASN A 552 -26.84 31.50 8.59
CA ASN A 552 -25.64 30.66 8.62
C ASN A 552 -24.47 31.28 9.39
N GLN A 553 -24.12 32.55 9.11
CA GLN A 553 -23.03 33.26 9.81
C GLN A 553 -23.33 33.49 11.30
N PRO A 554 -24.52 34.02 11.69
CA PRO A 554 -24.89 34.10 13.11
C PRO A 554 -24.85 32.75 13.84
N ILE A 555 -25.31 31.68 13.20
CA ILE A 555 -25.27 30.32 13.76
C ILE A 555 -23.81 29.87 13.94
N GLU A 556 -22.94 30.14 12.98
CA GLU A 556 -21.52 29.82 13.06
C GLU A 556 -20.82 30.55 14.20
N SER A 557 -21.06 31.86 14.33
CA SER A 557 -20.50 32.64 15.45
C SER A 557 -21.02 32.14 16.79
N PHE A 558 -22.31 31.79 16.87
CA PHE A 558 -22.93 31.29 18.10
C PHE A 558 -22.43 29.90 18.51
N LEU A 559 -22.31 28.97 17.56
CA LEU A 559 -21.91 27.58 17.85
C LEU A 559 -20.40 27.37 17.89
N PHE A 560 -19.64 28.06 17.04
CA PHE A 560 -18.23 27.78 16.76
C PHE A 560 -17.28 28.98 16.92
N GLY A 561 -17.78 30.14 17.33
CA GLY A 561 -16.92 31.29 17.68
C GLY A 561 -16.29 32.06 16.52
N SER A 562 -16.61 31.71 15.26
CA SER A 562 -16.50 32.52 14.00
C SER A 562 -16.07 31.68 12.80
N ASP A 563 -15.29 30.62 13.03
CA ASP A 563 -14.82 29.69 12.00
C ASP A 563 -14.93 28.26 12.54
N TYR A 564 -15.89 27.51 12.01
CA TYR A 564 -16.11 26.13 12.44
C TYR A 564 -14.93 25.20 12.15
N LYS A 565 -14.11 25.48 11.13
CA LYS A 565 -12.96 24.63 10.78
C LYS A 565 -11.85 24.76 11.80
N THR A 566 -11.52 26.00 12.16
CA THR A 566 -10.53 26.28 13.22
C THR A 566 -11.01 25.74 14.57
N TRP A 567 -12.31 25.86 14.86
CA TRP A 567 -12.92 25.28 16.06
C TRP A 567 -12.76 23.75 16.08
N PHE A 568 -13.09 23.04 15.00
CA PHE A 568 -12.90 21.59 14.92
C PHE A 568 -11.43 21.17 15.05
N ALA A 569 -10.51 21.90 14.42
CA ALA A 569 -9.09 21.60 14.52
C ALA A 569 -8.56 21.77 15.95
N THR A 570 -9.00 22.81 16.66
CA THR A 570 -8.50 23.14 18.00
C THR A 570 -9.16 22.30 19.09
N ASN A 571 -10.47 22.09 19.01
CA ASN A 571 -11.25 21.43 20.07
C ASN A 571 -11.31 19.91 19.89
N TRP A 572 -11.42 19.43 18.65
CA TRP A 572 -11.63 18.01 18.34
C TRP A 572 -10.49 17.38 17.55
N GLY A 573 -9.48 18.15 17.12
CA GLY A 573 -8.40 17.66 16.27
C GLY A 573 -8.87 17.19 14.90
N LEU A 574 -10.08 17.59 14.47
CA LEU A 574 -10.67 17.16 13.20
C LEU A 574 -10.39 18.18 12.11
N ARG A 575 -10.03 17.69 10.92
CA ARG A 575 -9.92 18.50 9.70
C ARG A 575 -11.20 18.33 8.89
N TYR A 576 -11.60 19.40 8.21
CA TYR A 576 -12.72 19.34 7.27
C TYR A 576 -12.16 19.37 5.84
N ASP A 577 -12.23 18.22 5.17
CA ASP A 577 -11.94 18.12 3.75
C ASP A 577 -13.20 18.51 2.96
N GLN A 578 -13.04 19.32 1.91
CA GLN A 578 -14.16 19.69 1.04
C GLN A 578 -14.83 18.47 0.41
N ARG A 579 -14.02 17.49 -0.02
CA ARG A 579 -14.47 16.19 -0.53
C ARG A 579 -14.34 15.16 0.59
N ASN A 580 -15.49 14.73 1.13
CA ASN A 580 -15.52 13.93 2.34
C ASN A 580 -16.68 12.91 2.32
N ALA A 581 -16.76 12.13 3.40
CA ALA A 581 -17.76 11.10 3.53
C ALA A 581 -19.20 11.60 3.65
N LEU A 582 -19.42 12.81 4.18
CA LEU A 582 -20.74 13.44 4.23
C LEU A 582 -21.28 13.71 2.81
N VAL A 583 -20.47 14.29 1.93
CA VAL A 583 -20.84 14.55 0.52
C VAL A 583 -21.27 13.26 -0.16
N VAL A 584 -20.48 12.20 0.03
CA VAL A 584 -20.75 10.89 -0.56
C VAL A 584 -22.02 10.29 0.02
N GLY A 585 -22.22 10.36 1.35
CA GLY A 585 -23.44 9.90 2.00
C GLY A 585 -24.70 10.53 1.41
N PHE A 586 -24.69 11.84 1.12
CA PHE A 586 -25.80 12.51 0.45
C PHE A 586 -25.97 12.10 -1.01
N ALA A 587 -24.92 12.18 -1.82
CA ALA A 587 -25.00 11.92 -3.25
C ALA A 587 -25.34 10.45 -3.56
N MET A 588 -24.67 9.54 -2.88
CA MET A 588 -24.87 8.10 -3.00
C MET A 588 -26.18 7.67 -2.35
N GLY A 589 -26.53 8.25 -1.20
CA GLY A 589 -27.82 8.02 -0.56
C GLY A 589 -28.97 8.40 -1.50
N PHE A 590 -28.90 9.58 -2.12
CA PHE A 590 -29.86 10.02 -3.14
C PHE A 590 -30.00 9.03 -4.30
N ALA A 591 -28.88 8.47 -4.80
CA ALA A 591 -28.89 7.48 -5.88
C ALA A 591 -29.52 6.13 -5.48
N ILE A 592 -29.47 5.77 -4.19
CA ILE A 592 -29.98 4.49 -3.66
C ILE A 592 -31.45 4.59 -3.22
N VAL A 593 -31.92 5.77 -2.80
CA VAL A 593 -33.31 6.02 -2.35
C VAL A 593 -34.37 5.42 -3.28
N PRO A 594 -34.32 5.61 -4.62
CA PRO A 594 -35.34 5.07 -5.54
C PRO A 594 -35.51 3.57 -5.44
N ILE A 595 -34.41 2.83 -5.28
CA ILE A 595 -34.40 1.38 -5.25
C ILE A 595 -35.04 0.88 -3.96
N ILE A 596 -34.59 1.42 -2.83
CA ILE A 596 -35.13 1.02 -1.51
C ILE A 596 -36.62 1.42 -1.44
N PHE A 597 -36.97 2.62 -1.91
CA PHE A 597 -38.33 3.14 -1.88
C PHE A 597 -39.26 2.27 -2.73
N SER A 598 -38.94 2.01 -4.00
CA SER A 598 -39.86 1.36 -4.93
C SER A 598 -40.17 -0.07 -4.52
N ILE A 599 -39.14 -0.83 -4.09
CA ILE A 599 -39.31 -2.21 -3.62
C ILE A 599 -40.04 -2.24 -2.28
N SER A 600 -39.74 -1.31 -1.35
CA SER A 600 -40.43 -1.24 -0.06
C SER A 600 -41.90 -0.85 -0.23
N GLU A 601 -42.20 0.10 -1.11
CA GLU A 601 -43.56 0.56 -1.39
C GLU A 601 -44.41 -0.55 -2.02
N GLU A 602 -43.82 -1.33 -2.93
CA GLU A 602 -44.48 -2.49 -3.52
C GLU A 602 -44.76 -3.56 -2.48
N ALA A 603 -43.78 -3.88 -1.62
CA ALA A 603 -43.95 -4.83 -0.51
C ALA A 603 -45.08 -4.41 0.44
N LEU A 604 -45.15 -3.12 0.80
CA LEU A 604 -46.20 -2.57 1.67
C LEU A 604 -47.57 -2.60 1.00
N SER A 605 -47.63 -2.33 -0.31
CA SER A 605 -48.88 -2.25 -1.07
C SER A 605 -49.47 -3.60 -1.44
N ASN A 606 -48.64 -4.64 -1.45
CA ASN A 606 -49.05 -6.03 -1.68
C ASN A 606 -49.65 -6.68 -0.43
N VAL A 607 -49.63 -6.02 0.73
CA VAL A 607 -50.33 -6.50 1.93
C VAL A 607 -51.84 -6.58 1.63
N PRO A 608 -52.49 -7.73 1.87
CA PRO A 608 -53.88 -7.92 1.47
C PRO A 608 -54.84 -6.89 2.08
N ARG A 609 -55.60 -6.19 1.22
CA ARG A 609 -56.51 -5.11 1.65
C ARG A 609 -57.57 -5.56 2.65
N HIS A 610 -57.99 -6.82 2.62
CA HIS A 610 -58.97 -7.36 3.56
C HIS A 610 -58.42 -7.45 5.00
N LEU A 611 -57.12 -7.69 5.19
CA LEU A 611 -56.50 -7.67 6.51
C LEU A 611 -56.44 -6.25 7.08
N ILE A 612 -56.12 -5.28 6.22
CA ILE A 612 -56.12 -3.85 6.58
C ILE A 612 -57.53 -3.40 6.97
N ALA A 613 -58.53 -3.72 6.14
CA ALA A 613 -59.93 -3.40 6.43
C ALA A 613 -60.44 -4.07 7.70
N GLY A 614 -60.10 -5.34 7.93
CA GLY A 614 -60.44 -6.08 9.15
C GLY A 614 -59.83 -5.46 10.40
N SER A 615 -58.55 -5.07 10.36
CA SER A 615 -57.88 -4.39 11.47
C SER A 615 -58.56 -3.06 11.82
N LEU A 616 -58.89 -2.24 10.81
CA LEU A 616 -59.59 -0.98 11.01
C LEU A 616 -61.03 -1.17 11.52
N ALA A 617 -61.73 -2.22 11.06
CA ALA A 617 -63.07 -2.57 11.53
C ALA A 617 -63.11 -2.98 13.01
N LEU A 618 -62.01 -3.54 13.54
CA LEU A 618 -61.84 -3.84 14.96
C LEU A 618 -61.52 -2.60 15.81
N GLY A 619 -61.57 -1.39 15.23
CA GLY A 619 -61.30 -0.13 15.93
C GLY A 619 -59.82 0.23 16.05
N ALA A 620 -58.92 -0.51 15.36
CA ALA A 620 -57.50 -0.15 15.35
C ALA A 620 -57.28 1.18 14.59
N THR A 621 -56.34 1.99 15.08
CA THR A 621 -55.94 3.20 14.36
C THR A 621 -55.05 2.86 13.16
N ARG A 622 -55.00 3.73 12.15
CA ARG A 622 -54.09 3.57 10.99
C ARG A 622 -52.63 3.32 11.40
N TRP A 623 -52.17 3.98 12.48
CA TRP A 623 -50.84 3.76 13.05
C TRP A 623 -50.70 2.36 13.67
N GLN A 624 -51.70 1.89 14.42
CA GLN A 624 -51.70 0.54 14.99
C GLN A 624 -51.74 -0.53 13.90
N THR A 625 -52.57 -0.37 12.86
CA THR A 625 -52.61 -1.26 11.69
C THR A 625 -51.28 -1.26 10.95
N LEU A 626 -50.64 -0.10 10.76
CA LEU A 626 -49.30 -0.03 10.17
C LEU A 626 -48.28 -0.85 10.97
N VAL A 627 -48.13 -0.54 12.26
CA VAL A 627 -47.05 -1.08 13.09
C VAL A 627 -47.25 -2.57 13.39
N LYS A 628 -48.50 -2.99 13.68
CA LYS A 628 -48.78 -4.35 14.14
C LYS A 628 -49.09 -5.35 13.02
N LEU A 629 -49.51 -4.88 11.84
CA LEU A 629 -49.92 -5.75 10.73
C LEU A 629 -49.08 -5.50 9.48
N VAL A 630 -49.12 -4.27 8.94
CA VAL A 630 -48.57 -3.99 7.61
C VAL A 630 -47.04 -4.10 7.59
N LEU A 631 -46.34 -3.48 8.54
CA LEU A 631 -44.86 -3.56 8.61
C LEU A 631 -44.37 -4.99 8.88
N VAL A 632 -45.10 -5.74 9.69
CA VAL A 632 -44.76 -7.15 10.00
C VAL A 632 -44.90 -8.00 8.74
N SER A 633 -46.03 -7.90 8.05
CA SER A 633 -46.32 -8.64 6.82
C SER A 633 -45.37 -8.25 5.67
N ALA A 634 -45.04 -6.97 5.52
CA ALA A 634 -44.14 -6.47 4.48
C ALA A 634 -42.64 -6.60 4.82
N SER A 635 -42.28 -6.97 6.04
CA SER A 635 -40.88 -7.01 6.51
C SER A 635 -39.91 -7.82 5.63
N PRO A 636 -40.28 -8.97 5.02
CA PRO A 636 -39.37 -9.68 4.13
C PRO A 636 -39.04 -8.87 2.86
N GLY A 637 -40.02 -8.12 2.35
CA GLY A 637 -39.86 -7.27 1.17
C GLY A 637 -39.03 -6.01 1.46
N ILE A 638 -39.28 -5.33 2.59
CA ILE A 638 -38.49 -4.17 3.04
C ILE A 638 -37.03 -4.59 3.27
N PHE A 639 -36.80 -5.73 3.92
CA PHE A 639 -35.45 -6.25 4.12
C PHE A 639 -34.74 -6.53 2.78
N SER A 640 -35.46 -7.09 1.80
CA SER A 640 -34.92 -7.30 0.44
C SER A 640 -34.54 -5.99 -0.24
N ALA A 641 -35.38 -4.95 -0.10
CA ALA A 641 -35.11 -3.61 -0.63
C ALA A 641 -33.82 -3.02 -0.06
N LEU A 642 -33.63 -3.14 1.26
CA LEU A 642 -32.42 -2.67 1.95
C LEU A 642 -31.16 -3.39 1.49
N MET A 643 -31.23 -4.71 1.31
CA MET A 643 -30.09 -5.51 0.88
C MET A 643 -29.69 -5.22 -0.57
N ILE A 644 -30.67 -5.04 -1.47
CA ILE A 644 -30.39 -4.62 -2.86
C ILE A 644 -29.76 -3.21 -2.87
N GLY A 645 -30.28 -2.28 -2.06
CA GLY A 645 -29.70 -0.94 -1.91
C GLY A 645 -28.26 -0.97 -1.38
N PHE A 646 -28.01 -1.79 -0.35
CA PHE A 646 -26.68 -2.02 0.23
C PHE A 646 -25.70 -2.66 -0.77
N GLY A 647 -26.14 -3.66 -1.55
CA GLY A 647 -25.32 -4.28 -2.59
C GLY A 647 -24.91 -3.30 -3.68
N ARG A 648 -25.84 -2.42 -4.11
CA ARG A 648 -25.52 -1.32 -5.04
C ARG A 648 -24.55 -0.32 -4.43
N ALA A 649 -24.70 -0.04 -3.13
CA ALA A 649 -23.83 0.89 -2.42
C ALA A 649 -22.36 0.42 -2.41
N ILE A 650 -22.12 -0.84 -2.07
CA ILE A 650 -20.78 -1.43 -2.05
C ILE A 650 -20.07 -1.31 -3.41
N GLY A 651 -20.84 -1.51 -4.49
CA GLY A 651 -20.34 -1.47 -5.86
C GLY A 651 -20.31 -0.08 -6.48
N GLU A 652 -20.68 0.97 -5.75
CA GLU A 652 -20.66 2.34 -6.30
C GLU A 652 -19.23 2.77 -6.56
N THR A 653 -18.94 3.12 -7.81
CA THR A 653 -17.59 3.48 -8.25
C THR A 653 -17.47 4.97 -8.53
N MET A 654 -18.45 5.55 -9.23
CA MET A 654 -18.28 6.86 -9.86
C MET A 654 -18.60 8.02 -8.93
N ILE A 655 -19.62 7.87 -8.08
CA ILE A 655 -19.91 8.87 -7.04
C ILE A 655 -18.73 8.97 -6.08
N VAL A 656 -18.23 7.81 -5.64
CA VAL A 656 -17.12 7.74 -4.69
C VAL A 656 -15.84 8.34 -5.29
N LEU A 657 -15.47 7.93 -6.51
CA LEU A 657 -14.28 8.41 -7.19
C LEU A 657 -14.22 9.94 -7.29
N MET A 658 -15.37 10.57 -7.55
CA MET A 658 -15.43 12.02 -7.76
C MET A 658 -15.61 12.83 -6.48
N ALA A 659 -16.26 12.27 -5.45
CA ALA A 659 -16.71 13.03 -4.28
C ALA A 659 -15.91 12.77 -2.97
N THR A 660 -15.09 11.71 -2.90
CA THR A 660 -14.38 11.35 -1.66
C THR A 660 -12.98 11.96 -1.50
N GLY A 661 -12.40 12.51 -2.57
CA GLY A 661 -10.98 12.91 -2.56
C GLY A 661 -9.98 11.76 -2.67
N ASN A 662 -10.43 10.50 -2.68
CA ASN A 662 -9.63 9.28 -2.91
C ASN A 662 -8.44 9.08 -1.95
N THR A 663 -8.57 9.49 -0.69
CA THR A 663 -7.54 9.32 0.33
C THR A 663 -7.73 7.99 1.09
N PRO A 664 -6.81 7.01 1.00
CA PRO A 664 -6.98 5.70 1.63
C PRO A 664 -6.64 5.74 3.14
N ILE A 665 -7.40 6.51 3.91
CA ILE A 665 -7.24 6.67 5.36
C ILE A 665 -8.31 5.86 6.12
N MET A 666 -7.94 5.36 7.30
CA MET A 666 -8.83 4.59 8.18
C MET A 666 -9.33 5.44 9.35
N ASP A 667 -10.17 6.42 9.05
CA ASP A 667 -10.80 7.29 10.03
C ASP A 667 -12.33 7.30 9.83
N TRP A 668 -13.09 7.14 10.92
CA TRP A 668 -14.55 7.19 10.90
C TRP A 668 -15.11 8.61 10.73
N SER A 669 -14.30 9.66 10.89
CA SER A 669 -14.73 11.04 10.70
C SER A 669 -15.52 11.24 9.40
N LEU A 670 -16.68 11.87 9.53
CA LEU A 670 -17.56 12.27 8.41
C LEU A 670 -16.91 13.33 7.50
N PHE A 671 -15.93 14.06 8.03
CA PHE A 671 -15.34 15.24 7.42
C PHE A 671 -14.07 14.95 6.62
N ASN A 672 -13.58 13.72 6.68
CA ASN A 672 -12.42 13.30 5.91
C ASN A 672 -12.83 12.43 4.70
N GLY A 673 -11.97 12.43 3.69
CA GLY A 673 -12.07 11.53 2.55
C GLY A 673 -11.93 10.04 2.89
N PHE A 674 -12.10 9.21 1.88
CA PHE A 674 -11.76 7.78 1.91
C PHE A 674 -11.52 7.26 0.50
N ARG A 675 -10.99 6.04 0.37
CA ARG A 675 -10.87 5.35 -0.93
C ARG A 675 -11.49 3.97 -0.83
N THR A 676 -12.31 3.59 -1.81
CA THR A 676 -13.01 2.28 -1.84
C THR A 676 -12.30 1.30 -2.76
N LEU A 677 -12.53 -0.01 -2.58
CA LEU A 677 -12.06 -1.03 -3.53
C LEU A 677 -12.48 -0.74 -4.98
N SER A 678 -13.75 -0.38 -5.23
CA SER A 678 -14.28 -0.10 -6.57
C SER A 678 -13.57 1.08 -7.24
N ALA A 679 -13.49 2.23 -6.56
CA ALA A 679 -12.76 3.40 -7.05
C ALA A 679 -11.25 3.12 -7.24
N ASN A 680 -10.63 2.35 -6.35
CA ASN A 680 -9.22 1.98 -6.47
C ASN A 680 -8.93 1.17 -7.75
N ILE A 681 -9.75 0.14 -8.00
CA ILE A 681 -9.70 -0.68 -9.20
C ILE A 681 -9.86 0.18 -10.46
N ALA A 682 -10.83 1.09 -10.47
CA ALA A 682 -11.11 1.93 -11.63
C ALA A 682 -9.98 2.89 -11.99
N VAL A 683 -9.26 3.41 -10.98
CA VAL A 683 -8.18 4.38 -11.17
C VAL A 683 -6.87 3.71 -11.54
N GLU A 684 -6.50 2.62 -10.87
CA GLU A 684 -5.13 2.09 -10.95
C GLU A 684 -4.96 0.97 -11.97
N ILE A 685 -6.04 0.28 -12.41
CA ILE A 685 -5.91 -0.77 -13.43
C ILE A 685 -5.28 -0.23 -14.74
N PRO A 686 -5.68 0.95 -15.27
CA PRO A 686 -5.09 1.50 -16.48
C PRO A 686 -3.59 1.83 -16.36
N GLU A 687 -3.11 2.10 -15.14
CA GLU A 687 -1.72 2.48 -14.87
C GLU A 687 -0.85 1.28 -14.45
N ALA A 688 -1.47 0.15 -14.09
CA ALA A 688 -0.77 -1.01 -13.57
C ALA A 688 -0.05 -1.81 -14.68
N PRO A 689 1.27 -2.09 -14.54
CA PRO A 689 1.99 -2.94 -15.48
C PRO A 689 1.37 -4.33 -15.57
N HIS A 690 1.06 -4.79 -16.78
CA HIS A 690 0.42 -6.08 -17.01
C HIS A 690 1.22 -7.22 -16.37
N GLY A 691 0.57 -8.01 -15.50
CA GLY A 691 1.19 -9.14 -14.80
C GLY A 691 2.09 -8.76 -13.61
N GLY A 692 2.29 -7.47 -13.34
CA GLY A 692 3.03 -6.99 -12.16
C GLY A 692 2.24 -7.12 -10.85
N THR A 693 2.90 -6.85 -9.72
CA THR A 693 2.32 -6.98 -8.38
C THR A 693 1.08 -6.12 -8.17
N LEU A 694 1.15 -4.84 -8.57
CA LEU A 694 0.00 -3.92 -8.50
C LEU A 694 -1.19 -4.46 -9.30
N TYR A 695 -0.97 -4.85 -10.55
CA TYR A 695 -2.02 -5.38 -11.43
C TYR A 695 -2.75 -6.54 -10.76
N ARG A 696 -2.02 -7.56 -10.30
CA ARG A 696 -2.64 -8.73 -9.65
C ARG A 696 -3.31 -8.39 -8.32
N THR A 697 -2.77 -7.43 -7.57
CA THR A 697 -3.38 -6.99 -6.30
C THR A 697 -4.70 -6.26 -6.53
N LEU A 698 -4.85 -5.51 -7.62
CA LEU A 698 -6.14 -4.93 -8.02
C LEU A 698 -7.17 -6.00 -8.42
N PHE A 699 -6.72 -7.07 -9.07
CA PHE A 699 -7.57 -8.25 -9.30
C PHE A 699 -7.96 -8.94 -7.99
N LEU A 700 -7.07 -8.99 -7.00
CA LEU A 700 -7.39 -9.50 -5.67
C LEU A 700 -8.44 -8.62 -4.98
N ALA A 701 -8.32 -7.30 -5.07
CA ALA A 701 -9.35 -6.37 -4.61
C ALA A 701 -10.71 -6.64 -5.28
N ALA A 702 -10.73 -6.97 -6.58
CA ALA A 702 -11.95 -7.35 -7.31
C ALA A 702 -12.53 -8.70 -6.81
N VAL A 703 -11.69 -9.71 -6.56
CA VAL A 703 -12.10 -10.98 -5.95
C VAL A 703 -12.71 -10.75 -4.57
N LEU A 704 -12.10 -9.90 -3.74
CA LEU A 704 -12.61 -9.57 -2.40
C LEU A 704 -13.96 -8.85 -2.48
N LEU A 705 -14.10 -7.89 -3.39
CA LEU A 705 -15.36 -7.19 -3.63
C LEU A 705 -16.46 -8.17 -4.10
N PHE A 706 -16.12 -9.08 -5.02
CA PHE A 706 -17.03 -10.12 -5.49
C PHE A 706 -17.43 -11.08 -4.35
N ALA A 707 -16.46 -11.58 -3.58
CA ALA A 707 -16.72 -12.50 -2.47
C ALA A 707 -17.57 -11.84 -1.38
N PHE A 708 -17.29 -10.58 -1.06
CA PHE A 708 -18.05 -9.80 -0.09
C PHE A 708 -19.49 -9.55 -0.53
N THR A 709 -19.70 -9.09 -1.78
CA THR A 709 -21.04 -8.89 -2.34
C THR A 709 -21.82 -10.21 -2.43
N PHE A 710 -21.17 -11.30 -2.84
CA PHE A 710 -21.77 -12.63 -2.88
C PHE A 710 -22.19 -13.12 -1.48
N LEU A 711 -21.33 -12.99 -0.48
CA LEU A 711 -21.60 -13.38 0.90
C LEU A 711 -22.81 -12.61 1.44
N ILE A 712 -22.82 -11.29 1.28
CA ILE A 712 -23.90 -10.44 1.81
C ILE A 712 -25.22 -10.71 1.10
N ASN A 713 -25.21 -10.87 -0.23
CA ASN A 713 -26.42 -11.23 -0.97
C ASN A 713 -26.95 -12.61 -0.58
N THR A 714 -26.06 -13.55 -0.26
CA THR A 714 -26.46 -14.88 0.21
C THR A 714 -27.06 -14.81 1.62
N VAL A 715 -26.43 -14.09 2.54
CA VAL A 715 -26.97 -13.85 3.89
C VAL A 715 -28.34 -13.16 3.80
N ALA A 716 -28.46 -12.17 2.92
CA ALA A 716 -29.72 -11.46 2.67
C ALA A 716 -30.84 -12.42 2.22
N GLU A 717 -30.55 -13.30 1.27
CA GLU A 717 -31.52 -14.27 0.76
C GLU A 717 -31.95 -15.26 1.85
N VAL A 718 -30.99 -15.75 2.66
CA VAL A 718 -31.27 -16.66 3.78
C VAL A 718 -32.18 -16.00 4.82
N ILE A 719 -31.93 -14.74 5.17
CA ILE A 719 -32.77 -13.98 6.11
C ILE A 719 -34.17 -13.76 5.52
N ARG A 720 -34.25 -13.37 4.24
CA ARG A 720 -35.53 -13.19 3.53
C ARG A 720 -36.40 -14.44 3.58
N GLN A 721 -35.82 -15.61 3.30
CA GLN A 721 -36.54 -16.88 3.33
C GLN A 721 -37.05 -17.20 4.74
N ARG A 722 -36.21 -17.03 5.77
CA ARG A 722 -36.63 -17.22 7.17
C ARG A 722 -37.78 -16.31 7.58
N LEU A 723 -37.71 -15.01 7.22
CA LEU A 723 -38.79 -14.06 7.51
C LEU A 723 -40.08 -14.44 6.78
N ARG A 724 -39.98 -14.85 5.51
CA ARG A 724 -41.15 -15.30 4.74
C ARG A 724 -41.81 -16.52 5.37
N THR A 725 -41.04 -17.54 5.75
CA THR A 725 -41.61 -18.75 6.40
C THR A 725 -42.26 -18.44 7.74
N LYS A 726 -41.64 -17.57 8.56
CA LYS A 726 -42.18 -17.17 9.87
C LYS A 726 -43.53 -16.45 9.75
N TYR A 727 -43.69 -15.60 8.72
CA TYR A 727 -44.88 -14.77 8.56
C TYR A 727 -45.88 -15.29 7.52
N SER A 728 -45.54 -16.29 6.71
CA SER A 728 -46.50 -16.96 5.81
C SER A 728 -47.45 -17.91 6.54
N GLN A 729 -47.19 -18.19 7.83
CA GLN A 729 -48.01 -19.05 8.69
C GLN A 729 -49.15 -18.29 9.40
N TYR A 730 -49.25 -16.97 9.22
CA TYR A 730 -50.25 -16.11 9.87
C TYR A 730 -51.05 -15.29 8.86
#